data_AF-A0A3A2J497-F1
#
_entry.id   AF-A0A3A2J497-F1
#
_cell.length_a   1.000
_cell.length_b   1.000
_cell.length_c   1.000
_cell.angle_alpha   90.00
_cell.angle_beta   90.00
_cell.angle_gamma   90.00
#
_symmetry.space_group_name_H-M   'P 1'
#
loop_
_entity.id
_entity.type
_entity.pdbx_description
1 polymer ?
#
loop_
_entity_poly.entity_id
_entity_poly.type
_entity_poly.pdbx_seq_one_letter_code
_entity_poly.pdbx_strand_id
1 'polypeptide(L)'
;MFRKLTLFGVVLTLIIILLGSYARLSGVELPVAALIKGNIQVGLSATSGLLALLLCLFSWRQSPRKTAVILTSLAIVVLISLQSALGVLAAAISIMPIVITTQVLLSMLVFGLFFGLYLRSNPANTGTLSKQGNGLGLFAQLSLLVLLLEIISGIWVSANHAALACSTFPQCNGSWWPKADYQSALNLFNGLLTGYTGIISFDAQVAANWLHRISALLCFMLLSLLMFSATATNSSKPLKTAGLWLGVLLFAQIGLGIVGVKLNMPLWTTVAHHVTAALLMLPLIAISFYSRYGFEKQQLPIVSFEPKLELVAPSLPVDLAVETYVELPPESLYLRLKSQLKRTRSGLNSILASLPIGQQEINDDLLEEIEASLIMADVGVDATTEIIRHLTQRVERHQLSDGLALSVALKEELLAILQPCNIPLHIPKQDTPFVILVVGVNGAGKTTTIGKLAKRLQAQGHSVMLAAGDTFRAAAVEQLQVWGERNNIHVVAQHTGADSASVIYDGLQSAQAKGIDVLIADTAGRLHTKSHLMDELKKVKRIMGKLDVAAPHEVLLVLDAGTGQNALSQAKLFNEAVALSGLVLTKLDGTAKGGVIFALAKHTGIPIRFIGLGEGIDDLQDFNAEQFVDALFVRD
;
A
#
# COMPACT_ATOMS: atom_id res chain seq x y z
N MET A 1 2.21 15.90 20.83
CA MET A 1 3.46 16.18 21.57
C MET A 1 4.33 14.93 21.73
N PHE A 2 3.88 13.87 22.43
CA PHE A 2 4.67 12.64 22.68
C PHE A 2 5.35 12.03 21.44
N ARG A 3 4.63 11.86 20.33
CA ARG A 3 5.18 11.35 19.05
C ARG A 3 6.30 12.22 18.46
N LYS A 4 6.23 13.55 18.64
CA LYS A 4 7.29 14.46 18.19
C LYS A 4 8.53 14.31 19.05
N LEU A 5 8.35 14.13 20.38
CA LEU A 5 9.47 13.88 21.30
C LEU A 5 10.14 12.53 21.04
N THR A 6 9.39 11.47 20.73
CA THR A 6 9.98 10.16 20.40
C THR A 6 10.75 10.22 19.08
N LEU A 7 10.23 10.91 18.06
CA LEU A 7 10.96 11.15 16.81
C LEU A 7 12.23 11.97 17.04
N PHE A 8 12.15 13.02 17.86
CA PHE A 8 13.33 13.79 18.27
C PHE A 8 14.38 12.90 18.96
N GLY A 9 13.95 11.95 19.80
CA GLY A 9 14.84 10.95 20.40
C GLY A 9 15.54 10.06 19.39
N VAL A 10 14.85 9.62 18.33
CA VAL A 10 15.45 8.86 17.22
C VAL A 10 16.54 9.68 16.51
N VAL A 11 16.24 10.95 16.19
CA VAL A 11 17.20 11.83 15.51
C VAL A 11 18.40 12.14 16.40
N LEU A 12 18.16 12.47 17.68
CA LEU A 12 19.21 12.77 18.64
C LEU A 12 20.17 11.59 18.84
N THR A 13 19.64 10.38 18.94
CA THR A 13 20.47 9.17 19.11
C THR A 13 21.24 8.80 17.86
N LEU A 14 20.68 9.04 16.67
CA LEU A 14 21.41 8.92 15.40
C LEU A 14 22.59 9.90 15.33
N ILE A 15 22.41 11.15 15.78
CA ILE A 15 23.47 12.15 15.86
C ILE A 15 24.57 11.69 16.84
N ILE A 16 24.19 11.14 17.99
CA ILE A 16 25.15 10.58 18.97
C ILE A 16 25.96 9.43 18.34
N ILE A 17 25.31 8.54 17.60
CA ILE A 17 25.96 7.44 16.88
C ILE A 17 26.96 7.96 15.82
N LEU A 18 26.55 8.95 15.03
CA LEU A 18 27.36 9.57 13.99
C LEU A 18 28.60 10.24 14.58
N LEU A 19 28.39 11.19 15.51
CA LEU A 19 29.47 11.95 16.13
C LEU A 19 30.40 11.06 16.96
N GLY A 20 29.84 10.09 17.70
CA GLY A 20 30.62 9.13 18.46
C GLY A 20 31.46 8.22 17.57
N SER A 21 30.94 7.80 16.41
CA SER A 21 31.71 7.00 15.45
C SER A 21 32.85 7.82 14.84
N TYR A 22 32.57 9.06 14.44
CA TYR A 22 33.59 9.98 13.93
C TYR A 22 34.68 10.27 14.98
N ALA A 23 34.30 10.59 16.21
CA ALA A 23 35.24 10.93 17.29
C ALA A 23 36.15 9.75 17.68
N ARG A 24 35.63 8.52 17.66
CA ARG A 24 36.43 7.30 17.93
C ARG A 24 37.39 6.98 16.79
N LEU A 25 36.91 7.02 15.56
CA LEU A 25 37.65 6.54 14.39
C LEU A 25 38.67 7.54 13.86
N SER A 26 38.47 8.83 14.08
CA SER A 26 39.36 9.87 13.56
C SER A 26 40.71 9.92 14.27
N GLY A 27 40.84 9.35 15.47
CA GLY A 27 42.09 9.32 16.23
C GLY A 27 42.63 10.70 16.64
N VAL A 28 41.96 11.80 16.29
CA VAL A 28 42.51 13.15 16.45
C VAL A 28 42.31 13.68 17.87
N GLU A 29 43.40 14.13 18.49
CA GLU A 29 43.41 15.09 19.60
C GLU A 29 43.39 16.52 19.04
N LEU A 30 42.30 16.92 18.38
CA LEU A 30 42.06 18.33 18.08
C LEU A 30 41.62 19.02 19.38
N PRO A 31 42.00 20.29 19.65
CA PRO A 31 41.41 21.07 20.74
C PRO A 31 39.87 21.16 20.62
N VAL A 32 39.33 21.09 19.39
CA VAL A 32 37.89 20.94 19.11
C VAL A 32 37.38 19.52 19.40
N ALA A 33 38.21 18.49 19.21
CA ALA A 33 37.87 17.10 19.55
C ALA A 33 37.83 16.86 21.06
N ALA A 34 38.56 17.61 21.90
CA ALA A 34 38.37 17.58 23.36
C ALA A 34 37.00 18.17 23.77
N LEU A 35 36.56 19.24 23.09
CA LEU A 35 35.23 19.84 23.24
C LEU A 35 34.12 18.87 22.77
N ILE A 36 34.37 18.12 21.68
CA ILE A 36 33.45 17.12 21.11
C ILE A 36 33.42 15.81 21.92
N LYS A 37 34.58 15.28 22.34
CA LYS A 37 34.72 14.02 23.11
C LYS A 37 34.17 14.14 24.52
N GLY A 38 34.38 15.27 25.19
CA GLY A 38 33.94 15.50 26.57
C GLY A 38 32.57 16.17 26.66
N ASN A 39 32.45 17.42 26.23
CA ASN A 39 31.29 18.25 26.55
C ASN A 39 30.08 18.02 25.63
N ILE A 40 30.29 17.85 24.32
CA ILE A 40 29.18 17.67 23.37
C ILE A 40 28.57 16.28 23.50
N GLN A 41 29.37 15.22 23.59
CA GLN A 41 28.84 13.86 23.72
C GLN A 41 28.20 13.61 25.10
N VAL A 42 28.74 14.17 26.18
CA VAL A 42 28.10 14.15 27.50
C VAL A 42 26.84 15.01 27.51
N GLY A 43 26.84 16.19 26.88
CA GLY A 43 25.66 17.04 26.75
C GLY A 43 24.53 16.41 25.92
N LEU A 44 24.87 15.76 24.81
CA LEU A 44 23.92 15.01 23.98
C LEU A 44 23.38 13.77 24.73
N SER A 45 24.23 13.10 25.52
CA SER A 45 23.80 11.97 26.35
C SER A 45 22.88 12.43 27.49
N ALA A 46 23.21 13.54 28.17
CA ALA A 46 22.40 14.14 29.22
C ALA A 46 21.04 14.62 28.70
N THR A 47 21.00 15.26 27.52
CA THR A 47 19.76 15.67 26.86
C THR A 47 18.91 14.46 26.45
N SER A 48 19.53 13.38 25.96
CA SER A 48 18.81 12.13 25.68
C SER A 48 18.21 11.49 26.94
N GLY A 49 18.93 11.56 28.08
CA GLY A 49 18.46 11.09 29.38
C GLY A 49 17.29 11.91 29.92
N LEU A 50 17.38 13.25 29.84
CA LEU A 50 16.28 14.15 30.21
C LEU A 50 15.03 13.88 29.36
N LEU A 51 15.21 13.72 28.05
CA LEU A 51 14.15 13.37 27.11
C LEU A 51 13.50 12.03 27.46
N ALA A 52 14.30 11.02 27.79
CA ALA A 52 13.80 9.70 28.19
C ALA A 52 13.00 9.75 29.49
N LEU A 53 13.45 10.53 30.49
CA LEU A 53 12.70 10.76 31.73
C LEU A 53 11.36 11.47 31.47
N LEU A 54 11.37 12.52 30.65
CA LEU A 54 10.14 13.22 30.25
C LEU A 54 9.17 12.29 29.52
N LEU A 55 9.65 11.48 28.58
CA LEU A 55 8.83 10.48 27.89
C LEU A 55 8.31 9.41 28.85
N CYS A 56 9.10 8.98 29.82
CA CYS A 56 8.64 8.04 30.85
C CYS A 56 7.50 8.65 31.67
N LEU A 57 7.60 9.91 32.10
CA LEU A 57 6.53 10.61 32.83
C LEU A 57 5.26 10.79 31.99
N PHE A 58 5.40 11.16 30.71
CA PHE A 58 4.25 11.33 29.81
C PHE A 58 3.67 10.01 29.29
N SER A 59 4.38 8.89 29.44
CA SER A 59 3.92 7.57 28.98
C SER A 59 2.61 7.14 29.64
N TRP A 60 2.36 7.58 30.88
CA TRP A 60 1.13 7.26 31.62
C TRP A 60 -0.13 7.88 31.06
N ARG A 61 0.00 8.95 30.26
CA ARG A 61 -1.11 9.65 29.60
C ARG A 61 -1.47 9.05 28.24
N GLN A 62 -0.78 7.99 27.79
CA GLN A 62 -1.04 7.34 26.51
C GLN A 62 -2.07 6.21 26.65
N SER A 63 -3.13 6.27 25.83
CA SER A 63 -4.08 5.18 25.59
C SER A 63 -4.33 5.12 24.08
N PRO A 64 -4.25 3.97 23.40
CA PRO A 64 -4.10 2.58 23.88
C PRO A 64 -2.62 2.13 24.08
N ARG A 65 -2.41 0.94 24.68
CA ARG A 65 -1.10 0.25 24.87
C ARG A 65 -0.14 0.87 25.92
N LYS A 66 -0.71 1.45 26.98
CA LYS A 66 -0.01 2.06 28.13
C LYS A 66 1.16 1.22 28.67
N THR A 67 0.96 -0.08 28.92
CA THR A 67 1.99 -0.97 29.50
C THR A 67 3.23 -1.11 28.62
N ALA A 68 3.05 -1.36 27.32
CA ALA A 68 4.17 -1.50 26.37
C ALA A 68 4.94 -0.18 26.21
N VAL A 69 4.25 0.96 26.22
CA VAL A 69 4.87 2.30 26.14
C VAL A 69 5.66 2.61 27.43
N ILE A 70 5.11 2.29 28.61
CA ILE A 70 5.80 2.44 29.90
C ILE A 70 7.07 1.57 29.94
N LEU A 71 6.94 0.27 29.66
CA LEU A 71 8.08 -0.67 29.73
C LEU A 71 9.20 -0.26 28.78
N THR A 72 8.86 0.21 27.58
CA THR A 72 9.86 0.68 26.61
C THR A 72 10.53 1.96 27.08
N SER A 73 9.75 2.91 27.63
CA SER A 73 10.31 4.16 28.16
C SER A 73 11.23 3.90 29.37
N LEU A 74 10.85 2.98 30.25
CA LEU A 74 11.67 2.55 31.38
C LEU A 74 12.96 1.86 30.91
N ALA A 75 12.86 0.97 29.92
CA ALA A 75 14.03 0.32 29.32
C ALA A 75 15.00 1.35 28.71
N ILE A 76 14.50 2.36 28.01
CA ILE A 76 15.33 3.45 27.47
C ILE A 76 16.07 4.18 28.61
N VAL A 77 15.37 4.52 29.71
CA VAL A 77 16.00 5.17 30.87
C VAL A 77 17.09 4.29 31.46
N VAL A 78 16.84 3.00 31.67
CA VAL A 78 17.84 2.05 32.21
C VAL A 78 19.07 1.96 31.30
N LEU A 79 18.87 1.85 29.99
CA LEU A 79 19.96 1.73 29.02
C LEU A 79 20.80 3.01 28.93
N ILE A 80 20.18 4.20 28.98
CA ILE A 80 20.91 5.47 28.99
C ILE A 80 21.69 5.64 30.30
N SER A 81 21.13 5.23 31.43
CA SER A 81 21.83 5.22 32.72
C SER A 81 23.04 4.28 32.70
N LEU A 82 22.87 3.07 32.16
CA LEU A 82 23.96 2.11 31.97
C LEU A 82 25.04 2.66 31.02
N GLN A 83 24.64 3.27 29.90
CA GLN A 83 25.55 3.91 28.96
C GLN A 83 26.35 5.04 29.62
N SER A 84 25.71 5.84 30.49
CA SER A 84 26.37 6.93 31.22
C SER A 84 27.35 6.38 32.26
N ALA A 85 26.96 5.35 33.02
CA ALA A 85 27.82 4.68 33.99
C ALA A 85 29.05 4.05 33.33
N LEU A 86 28.85 3.36 32.19
CA LEU A 86 29.95 2.81 31.40
C LEU A 86 30.84 3.89 30.79
N GLY A 87 30.29 5.04 30.40
CA GLY A 87 31.08 6.19 29.94
C GLY A 87 32.01 6.74 31.02
N VAL A 88 31.51 6.88 32.25
CA VAL A 88 32.32 7.28 33.41
C VAL A 88 33.38 6.23 33.72
N LEU A 89 33.01 4.94 33.70
CA LEU A 89 33.94 3.85 33.91
C LEU A 89 35.05 3.81 32.83
N ALA A 90 34.69 3.99 31.56
CA ALA A 90 35.62 4.01 30.43
C ALA A 90 36.65 5.15 30.55
N ALA A 91 36.24 6.30 31.08
CA ALA A 91 37.15 7.41 31.39
C ALA A 91 38.15 7.06 32.50
N ALA A 92 37.81 6.13 33.40
CA ALA A 92 38.64 5.71 34.52
C ALA A 92 39.60 4.54 34.21
N ILE A 93 39.20 3.56 33.36
CA ILE A 93 39.95 2.29 33.17
C ILE A 93 40.73 2.18 31.85
N SER A 94 40.94 3.28 31.12
CA SER A 94 41.43 3.27 29.73
C SER A 94 40.50 2.52 28.78
N ILE A 95 40.55 2.88 27.50
CA ILE A 95 39.50 2.53 26.53
C ILE A 95 39.66 1.08 26.03
N MET A 96 39.19 0.10 26.81
CA MET A 96 39.18 -1.31 26.40
C MET A 96 38.22 -1.53 25.20
N PRO A 97 38.58 -2.38 24.21
CA PRO A 97 37.72 -2.67 23.05
C PRO A 97 36.31 -3.16 23.41
N ILE A 98 36.17 -3.95 24.47
CA ILE A 98 34.87 -4.46 24.94
C ILE A 98 33.98 -3.35 25.52
N VAL A 99 34.59 -2.36 26.19
CA VAL A 99 33.86 -1.22 26.75
C VAL A 99 33.34 -0.32 25.63
N ILE A 100 34.17 -0.04 24.61
CA ILE A 100 33.72 0.66 23.39
C ILE A 100 32.56 -0.10 22.75
N THR A 101 32.75 -1.39 22.54
CA THR A 101 31.75 -2.24 21.87
C THR A 101 30.42 -2.21 22.61
N THR A 102 30.46 -2.33 23.93
CA THR A 102 29.27 -2.26 24.79
C THR A 102 28.60 -0.89 24.74
N GLN A 103 29.37 0.21 24.77
CA GLN A 103 28.81 1.57 24.73
C GLN A 103 28.08 1.84 23.41
N VAL A 104 28.66 1.44 22.27
CA VAL A 104 28.03 1.62 20.96
C VAL A 104 26.80 0.74 20.83
N LEU A 105 26.85 -0.52 21.30
CA LEU A 105 25.69 -1.41 21.32
C LEU A 105 24.52 -0.81 22.10
N LEU A 106 24.78 -0.23 23.28
CA LEU A 106 23.75 0.43 24.09
C LEU A 106 23.12 1.61 23.32
N SER A 107 23.91 2.42 22.63
CA SER A 107 23.38 3.51 21.80
C SER A 107 22.49 3.01 20.66
N MET A 108 22.85 1.89 20.01
CA MET A 108 22.05 1.26 18.96
C MET A 108 20.73 0.70 19.48
N LEU A 109 20.75 0.07 20.66
CA LEU A 109 19.54 -0.43 21.33
C LEU A 109 18.61 0.72 21.70
N VAL A 110 19.15 1.80 22.27
CA VAL A 110 18.39 3.01 22.60
C VAL A 110 17.76 3.63 21.33
N PHE A 111 18.52 3.75 20.24
CA PHE A 111 18.03 4.23 18.95
C PHE A 111 16.84 3.38 18.44
N GLY A 112 16.99 2.05 18.45
CA GLY A 112 15.92 1.13 18.05
C GLY A 112 14.68 1.22 18.95
N LEU A 113 14.86 1.36 20.26
CA LEU A 113 13.74 1.48 21.20
C LEU A 113 13.00 2.81 21.04
N PHE A 114 13.69 3.92 20.80
CA PHE A 114 13.05 5.20 20.47
C PHE A 114 12.18 5.09 19.22
N PHE A 115 12.67 4.41 18.19
CA PHE A 115 11.89 4.20 16.97
C PHE A 115 10.69 3.26 17.21
N GLY A 116 10.88 2.18 17.97
CA GLY A 116 9.78 1.32 18.40
C GLY A 116 8.71 2.07 19.21
N LEU A 117 9.13 2.98 20.08
CA LEU A 117 8.24 3.86 20.85
C LEU A 117 7.53 4.87 19.94
N TYR A 118 8.22 5.43 18.95
CA TYR A 118 7.63 6.27 17.90
C TYR A 118 6.51 5.56 17.15
N LEU A 119 6.74 4.32 16.69
CA LEU A 119 5.72 3.52 15.99
C LEU A 119 4.51 3.21 16.88
N ARG A 120 4.76 2.86 18.15
CA ARG A 120 3.70 2.58 19.14
C ARG A 120 2.86 3.82 19.50
N SER A 121 3.41 5.02 19.33
CA SER A 121 2.73 6.29 19.60
C SER A 121 1.87 6.82 18.45
N ASN A 122 1.68 6.06 17.36
CA ASN A 122 0.87 6.46 16.22
C ASN A 122 -0.60 5.96 16.35
N PRO A 123 -1.59 6.87 16.50
CA PRO A 123 -3.00 6.50 16.70
C PRO A 123 -3.68 5.90 15.47
N ALA A 124 -3.10 6.01 14.26
CA ALA A 124 -3.68 5.44 13.05
C ALA A 124 -3.55 3.90 12.91
N ASN A 125 -2.84 3.23 13.83
CA ASN A 125 -2.44 1.81 13.72
C ASN A 125 -3.09 0.91 14.79
N THR A 126 -4.30 1.26 15.25
CA THR A 126 -4.93 0.70 16.46
C THR A 126 -5.85 -0.50 16.20
N GLY A 127 -5.44 -1.43 15.33
CA GLY A 127 -6.03 -2.77 15.23
C GLY A 127 -4.98 -3.84 15.56
N THR A 128 -5.33 -4.86 16.34
CA THR A 128 -4.48 -6.05 16.51
C THR A 128 -4.88 -7.03 15.42
N LEU A 129 -3.96 -7.41 14.52
CA LEU A 129 -4.28 -8.44 13.51
C LEU A 129 -4.52 -9.78 14.23
N SER A 130 -5.51 -10.55 13.79
CA SER A 130 -5.78 -11.89 14.33
C SER A 130 -4.54 -12.80 14.19
N LYS A 131 -4.44 -13.83 15.04
CA LYS A 131 -3.29 -14.75 15.28
C LYS A 131 -2.64 -15.41 14.04
N GLN A 132 -3.16 -15.20 12.82
CA GLN A 132 -2.72 -15.87 11.59
C GLN A 132 -1.44 -15.28 10.94
N GLY A 133 -0.91 -14.14 11.43
CA GLY A 133 0.24 -13.42 10.82
C GLY A 133 1.60 -13.56 11.53
N ASN A 134 1.76 -14.42 12.55
CA ASN A 134 2.94 -14.41 13.44
C ASN A 134 4.29 -14.78 12.78
N GLY A 135 4.29 -15.48 11.65
CA GLY A 135 5.52 -15.96 11.01
C GLY A 135 6.46 -14.85 10.55
N LEU A 136 5.95 -13.83 9.85
CA LEU A 136 6.77 -12.74 9.32
C LEU A 136 7.33 -11.85 10.45
N GLY A 137 6.55 -11.61 11.50
CA GLY A 137 6.99 -10.84 12.65
C GLY A 137 8.09 -11.53 13.45
N LEU A 138 8.01 -12.85 13.60
CA LEU A 138 9.07 -13.65 14.22
C LEU A 138 10.33 -13.67 13.35
N PHE A 139 10.17 -13.80 12.03
CA PHE A 139 11.28 -13.76 11.09
C PHE A 139 12.00 -12.39 11.10
N ALA A 140 11.25 -11.30 11.21
CA ALA A 140 11.82 -9.96 11.37
C ALA A 140 12.58 -9.78 12.69
N GLN A 141 12.10 -10.37 13.80
CA GLN A 141 12.81 -10.35 15.07
C GLN A 141 14.10 -11.16 15.06
N LEU A 142 14.08 -12.35 14.44
CA LEU A 142 15.27 -13.15 14.23
C LEU A 142 16.29 -12.42 13.35
N SER A 143 15.82 -11.77 12.29
CA SER A 143 16.66 -10.95 11.41
C SER A 143 17.27 -9.74 12.15
N LEU A 144 16.51 -9.10 13.04
CA LEU A 144 17.01 -8.03 13.89
C LEU A 144 18.08 -8.52 14.87
N LEU A 145 17.90 -9.71 15.46
CA LEU A 145 18.92 -10.31 16.33
C LEU A 145 20.21 -10.60 15.56
N VAL A 146 20.11 -11.18 14.35
CA VAL A 146 21.27 -11.44 13.49
C VAL A 146 21.97 -10.16 13.08
N LEU A 147 21.22 -9.10 12.71
CA LEU A 147 21.82 -7.80 12.42
C LEU A 147 22.53 -7.21 13.66
N LEU A 148 21.96 -7.35 14.86
CA LEU A 148 22.61 -6.87 16.08
C LEU A 148 23.92 -7.61 16.36
N LEU A 149 23.95 -8.94 16.17
CA LEU A 149 25.19 -9.72 16.28
C LEU A 149 26.23 -9.29 15.23
N GLU A 150 25.78 -9.00 14.00
CA GLU A 150 26.64 -8.49 12.93
C GLU A 150 27.21 -7.11 13.25
N ILE A 151 26.40 -6.22 13.82
CA ILE A 151 26.84 -4.90 14.28
C ILE A 151 27.86 -5.04 15.42
N ILE A 152 27.62 -5.93 16.39
CA ILE A 152 28.58 -6.22 17.47
C ILE A 152 29.90 -6.70 16.91
N SER A 153 29.86 -7.63 15.94
CA SER A 153 31.05 -8.14 15.24
C SER A 153 31.82 -7.01 14.53
N GLY A 154 31.12 -6.16 13.77
CA GLY A 154 31.73 -5.02 13.09
C GLY A 154 32.33 -3.98 14.04
N ILE A 155 31.66 -3.67 15.15
CA ILE A 155 32.19 -2.76 16.19
C ILE A 155 33.42 -3.39 16.86
N TRP A 156 33.39 -4.70 17.13
CA TRP A 156 34.53 -5.42 17.70
C TRP A 156 35.75 -5.37 16.77
N VAL A 157 35.55 -5.56 15.46
CA VAL A 157 36.58 -5.38 14.43
C VAL A 157 37.14 -3.96 14.45
N SER A 158 36.27 -2.95 14.51
CA SER A 158 36.67 -1.54 14.54
C SER A 158 37.43 -1.19 15.83
N ALA A 159 36.96 -1.64 17.00
CA ALA A 159 37.56 -1.36 18.30
C ALA A 159 38.94 -2.03 18.47
N ASN A 160 39.20 -3.11 17.74
CA ASN A 160 40.49 -3.79 17.70
C ASN A 160 41.37 -3.37 16.51
N HIS A 161 40.98 -2.35 15.75
CA HIS A 161 41.66 -1.91 14.52
C HIS A 161 41.85 -3.03 13.47
N ALA A 162 41.02 -4.07 13.52
CA ALA A 162 41.14 -5.26 12.69
C ALA A 162 40.60 -5.07 11.26
N ALA A 163 40.00 -3.92 10.94
CA ALA A 163 39.33 -3.67 9.65
C ALA A 163 40.25 -3.86 8.43
N LEU A 164 41.55 -3.58 8.59
CA LEU A 164 42.57 -3.73 7.55
C LEU A 164 43.35 -5.06 7.61
N ALA A 165 43.07 -5.91 8.60
CA ALA A 165 43.76 -7.19 8.76
C ALA A 165 43.55 -8.16 7.58
N CYS A 166 42.45 -7.99 6.82
CA CYS A 166 42.17 -8.70 5.57
C CYS A 166 42.23 -7.70 4.39
N SER A 167 43.35 -7.63 3.67
CA SER A 167 43.56 -6.62 2.62
C SER A 167 42.93 -6.96 1.26
N THR A 168 42.68 -8.24 1.00
CA THR A 168 42.04 -8.69 -0.26
C THR A 168 40.52 -8.75 -0.15
N PHE A 169 39.83 -8.79 -1.30
CA PHE A 169 38.39 -9.07 -1.42
C PHE A 169 38.15 -9.89 -2.71
N PRO A 170 37.33 -10.95 -2.70
CA PRO A 170 36.47 -11.43 -1.61
C PRO A 170 37.18 -12.26 -0.53
N GLN A 171 38.38 -12.77 -0.81
CA GLN A 171 39.19 -13.56 0.13
C GLN A 171 39.83 -12.70 1.22
N CYS A 172 40.22 -13.28 2.36
CA CYS A 172 41.06 -12.62 3.35
C CYS A 172 42.53 -13.05 3.16
N ASN A 173 43.39 -12.11 2.82
CA ASN A 173 44.82 -12.32 2.55
C ASN A 173 45.08 -13.50 1.57
N GLY A 174 44.27 -13.58 0.50
CA GLY A 174 44.37 -14.64 -0.51
C GLY A 174 43.80 -16.01 -0.11
N SER A 175 43.18 -16.15 1.07
CA SER A 175 42.53 -17.38 1.51
C SER A 175 41.04 -17.20 1.78
N TRP A 176 40.25 -18.22 1.43
CA TRP A 176 38.85 -18.33 1.87
C TRP A 176 38.72 -18.76 3.33
N TRP A 177 39.77 -19.37 3.89
CA TRP A 177 39.85 -19.82 5.28
C TRP A 177 41.27 -19.52 5.82
N PRO A 178 41.53 -18.30 6.30
CA PRO A 178 42.86 -17.92 6.77
C PRO A 178 43.23 -18.72 8.02
N LYS A 179 44.50 -19.13 8.11
CA LYS A 179 45.07 -19.64 9.37
C LYS A 179 45.22 -18.44 10.31
N ALA A 180 44.47 -18.45 11.40
CA ALA A 180 44.28 -17.31 12.29
C ALA A 180 43.85 -17.80 13.68
N ASP A 181 43.93 -16.94 14.70
CA ASP A 181 43.58 -17.29 16.08
C ASP A 181 42.11 -16.95 16.38
N TYR A 182 41.22 -17.87 16.03
CA TYR A 182 39.77 -17.72 16.25
C TYR A 182 39.37 -17.74 17.73
N GLN A 183 40.16 -18.37 18.59
CA GLN A 183 39.85 -18.46 20.02
C GLN A 183 40.07 -17.11 20.69
N SER A 184 41.22 -16.48 20.44
CA SER A 184 41.50 -15.13 20.95
C SER A 184 40.61 -14.08 20.31
N ALA A 185 40.23 -14.24 19.03
CA ALA A 185 39.34 -13.32 18.34
C ALA A 185 37.95 -13.20 19.00
N LEU A 186 37.45 -14.30 19.59
CA LEU A 186 36.14 -14.37 20.24
C LEU A 186 36.21 -14.18 21.77
N ASN A 187 37.41 -13.99 22.33
CA ASN A 187 37.59 -13.80 23.77
C ASN A 187 37.32 -12.33 24.20
N LEU A 188 36.04 -11.95 24.15
CA LEU A 188 35.53 -10.61 24.41
C LEU A 188 35.87 -10.07 25.82
N PHE A 189 35.99 -10.97 26.81
CA PHE A 189 36.14 -10.62 28.22
C PHE A 189 37.58 -10.67 28.72
N ASN A 190 38.54 -11.07 27.88
CA ASN A 190 39.94 -11.23 28.29
C ASN A 190 40.50 -9.97 28.96
N GLY A 191 40.26 -8.79 28.37
CA GLY A 191 40.73 -7.52 28.93
C GLY A 191 40.11 -7.17 30.29
N LEU A 192 38.83 -7.53 30.52
CA LEU A 192 38.17 -7.33 31.81
C LEU A 192 38.70 -8.26 32.90
N LEU A 193 39.06 -9.49 32.53
CA LEU A 193 39.58 -10.50 33.46
C LEU A 193 41.06 -10.30 33.79
N THR A 194 41.86 -9.88 32.80
CA THR A 194 43.33 -9.77 32.92
C THR A 194 43.81 -8.34 33.19
N GLY A 195 42.94 -7.34 33.02
CA GLY A 195 43.30 -5.93 33.04
C GLY A 195 44.02 -5.45 31.77
N TYR A 196 44.16 -6.28 30.74
CA TYR A 196 44.79 -5.90 29.48
C TYR A 196 43.90 -4.91 28.70
N THR A 197 44.45 -3.72 28.41
CA THR A 197 43.74 -2.62 27.74
C THR A 197 44.07 -2.49 26.26
N GLY A 198 45.03 -3.27 25.76
CA GLY A 198 45.42 -3.24 24.34
C GLY A 198 44.46 -3.99 23.41
N ILE A 199 44.76 -3.94 22.13
CA ILE A 199 44.03 -4.69 21.09
C ILE A 199 44.49 -6.15 21.03
N ILE A 200 43.64 -7.01 20.44
CA ILE A 200 43.97 -8.43 20.18
C ILE A 200 45.15 -8.59 19.21
N SER A 201 45.81 -9.75 19.23
CA SER A 201 46.93 -10.09 18.34
C SER A 201 46.55 -10.00 16.86
N PHE A 202 47.53 -9.80 15.97
CA PHE A 202 47.27 -9.70 14.53
C PHE A 202 46.55 -10.95 13.97
N ASP A 203 46.96 -12.16 14.38
CA ASP A 203 46.27 -13.39 13.98
C ASP A 203 44.81 -13.44 14.46
N ALA A 204 44.52 -12.87 15.64
CA ALA A 204 43.15 -12.73 16.13
C ALA A 204 42.37 -11.63 15.39
N GLN A 205 43.04 -10.55 14.95
CA GLN A 205 42.43 -9.51 14.10
C GLN A 205 42.02 -10.07 12.73
N VAL A 206 42.87 -10.89 12.12
CA VAL A 206 42.57 -11.60 10.86
C VAL A 206 41.33 -12.48 11.04
N ALA A 207 41.28 -13.26 12.12
CA ALA A 207 40.12 -14.09 12.44
C ALA A 207 38.85 -13.25 12.67
N ALA A 208 38.92 -12.17 13.45
CA ALA A 208 37.78 -11.30 13.74
C ALA A 208 37.20 -10.65 12.46
N ASN A 209 38.07 -10.09 11.60
CA ASN A 209 37.64 -9.47 10.34
C ASN A 209 37.07 -10.50 9.37
N TRP A 210 37.67 -11.69 9.27
CA TRP A 210 37.13 -12.77 8.45
C TRP A 210 35.76 -13.25 8.96
N LEU A 211 35.60 -13.43 10.28
CA LEU A 211 34.33 -13.83 10.89
C LEU A 211 33.21 -12.82 10.56
N HIS A 212 33.50 -11.53 10.71
CA HIS A 212 32.58 -10.44 10.33
C HIS A 212 32.17 -10.52 8.85
N ARG A 213 33.11 -10.74 7.92
CA ARG A 213 32.78 -10.85 6.49
C ARG A 213 31.88 -12.04 6.16
N ILE A 214 32.13 -13.19 6.78
CA ILE A 214 31.32 -14.39 6.55
C ILE A 214 29.95 -14.26 7.20
N SER A 215 29.86 -13.73 8.42
CA SER A 215 28.57 -13.48 9.08
C SER A 215 27.75 -12.40 8.35
N ALA A 216 28.40 -11.41 7.73
CA ALA A 216 27.75 -10.42 6.88
C ALA A 216 27.04 -11.06 5.66
N LEU A 217 27.60 -12.11 5.07
CA LEU A 217 26.94 -12.85 3.97
C LEU A 217 25.67 -13.54 4.46
N LEU A 218 25.72 -14.19 5.62
CA LEU A 218 24.54 -14.81 6.25
C LEU A 218 23.47 -13.74 6.55
N CYS A 219 23.88 -12.62 7.12
CA CYS A 219 23.02 -11.49 7.41
C CYS A 219 22.36 -10.95 6.12
N PHE A 220 23.14 -10.78 5.05
CA PHE A 220 22.64 -10.34 3.74
C PHE A 220 21.57 -11.28 3.17
N MET A 221 21.80 -12.60 3.21
CA MET A 221 20.83 -13.58 2.73
C MET A 221 19.52 -13.50 3.52
N LEU A 222 19.60 -13.46 4.85
CA LEU A 222 18.42 -13.38 5.73
C LEU A 222 17.64 -12.08 5.52
N LEU A 223 18.33 -10.94 5.47
CA LEU A 223 17.70 -9.63 5.27
C LEU A 223 17.08 -9.51 3.87
N SER A 224 17.71 -10.09 2.85
CA SER A 224 17.15 -10.14 1.48
C SER A 224 15.87 -10.99 1.43
N LEU A 225 15.85 -12.16 2.08
CA LEU A 225 14.66 -13.00 2.17
C LEU A 225 13.52 -12.27 2.91
N LEU A 226 13.83 -11.57 3.99
CA LEU A 226 12.86 -10.75 4.71
C LEU A 226 12.36 -9.58 3.86
N MET A 227 13.24 -8.91 3.12
CA MET A 227 12.90 -7.83 2.18
C MET A 227 11.87 -8.33 1.16
N PHE A 228 12.16 -9.43 0.45
CA PHE A 228 11.22 -10.01 -0.52
C PHE A 228 9.89 -10.39 0.12
N SER A 229 9.93 -11.02 1.30
CA SER A 229 8.72 -11.40 2.06
C SER A 229 7.89 -10.18 2.47
N ALA A 230 8.52 -9.09 2.91
CA ALA A 230 7.86 -7.86 3.28
C ALA A 230 7.29 -7.10 2.06
N THR A 231 7.96 -7.17 0.91
CA THR A 231 7.49 -6.56 -0.35
C THR A 231 6.48 -7.40 -1.13
N ALA A 232 6.17 -8.61 -0.67
CA ALA A 232 5.23 -9.52 -1.33
C ALA A 232 3.86 -8.86 -1.57
N THR A 233 3.16 -9.33 -2.60
CA THR A 233 1.91 -8.73 -3.09
C THR A 233 0.83 -8.61 -2.01
N ASN A 234 0.77 -9.55 -1.06
CA ASN A 234 -0.20 -9.59 0.04
C ASN A 234 0.15 -8.70 1.25
N SER A 235 1.31 -8.04 1.25
CA SER A 235 1.75 -7.18 2.35
C SER A 235 1.03 -5.81 2.33
N SER A 236 0.82 -5.24 3.52
CA SER A 236 0.27 -3.88 3.67
C SER A 236 1.22 -2.80 3.12
N LYS A 237 0.69 -1.63 2.75
CA LYS A 237 1.51 -0.52 2.21
C LYS A 237 2.71 -0.17 3.12
N PRO A 238 2.54 0.09 4.43
CA PRO A 238 3.70 0.40 5.29
C PRO A 238 4.69 -0.76 5.42
N LEU A 239 4.21 -2.01 5.37
CA LEU A 239 5.09 -3.19 5.38
C LEU A 239 5.93 -3.27 4.09
N LYS A 240 5.33 -2.99 2.93
CA LYS A 240 6.04 -2.89 1.65
C LYS A 240 7.05 -1.76 1.63
N THR A 241 6.66 -0.57 2.12
CA THR A 241 7.57 0.58 2.22
C THR A 241 8.77 0.27 3.12
N ALA A 242 8.55 -0.38 4.27
CA ALA A 242 9.63 -0.81 5.14
C ALA A 242 10.53 -1.86 4.46
N GLY A 243 9.95 -2.80 3.71
CA GLY A 243 10.70 -3.76 2.87
C GLY A 243 11.57 -3.08 1.81
N LEU A 244 11.04 -2.09 1.09
CA LEU A 244 11.81 -1.30 0.10
C LEU A 244 12.99 -0.56 0.75
N TRP A 245 12.76 0.11 1.88
CA TRP A 245 13.83 0.78 2.62
C TRP A 245 14.88 -0.20 3.14
N LEU A 246 14.48 -1.40 3.57
CA LEU A 246 15.42 -2.46 3.93
C LEU A 246 16.34 -2.80 2.75
N GLY A 247 15.79 -2.96 1.54
CA GLY A 247 16.56 -3.24 0.33
C GLY A 247 17.56 -2.13 -0.01
N VAL A 248 17.12 -0.87 -0.01
CA VAL A 248 17.97 0.30 -0.30
C VAL A 248 19.14 0.39 0.69
N LEU A 249 18.85 0.30 1.99
CA LEU A 249 19.87 0.38 3.02
C LEU A 249 20.82 -0.82 3.00
N LEU A 250 20.31 -2.02 2.67
CA LEU A 250 21.13 -3.23 2.59
C LEU A 250 22.13 -3.14 1.43
N PHE A 251 21.69 -2.64 0.28
CA PHE A 251 22.56 -2.40 -0.87
C PHE A 251 23.63 -1.34 -0.54
N ALA A 252 23.22 -0.24 0.10
CA ALA A 252 24.15 0.78 0.56
C ALA A 252 25.19 0.23 1.57
N GLN A 253 24.77 -0.62 2.51
CA GLN A 253 25.64 -1.21 3.53
C GLN A 253 26.75 -2.06 2.91
N ILE A 254 26.39 -2.92 1.95
CA ILE A 254 27.34 -3.79 1.25
C ILE A 254 28.25 -2.98 0.35
N GLY A 255 27.68 -2.03 -0.40
CA GLY A 255 28.45 -1.10 -1.23
C GLY A 255 29.51 -0.37 -0.41
N LEU A 256 29.14 0.19 0.75
CA LEU A 256 30.06 0.86 1.66
C LEU A 256 31.14 -0.09 2.21
N GLY A 257 30.80 -1.35 2.50
CA GLY A 257 31.78 -2.35 2.93
C GLY A 257 32.82 -2.66 1.84
N ILE A 258 32.38 -2.89 0.60
CA ILE A 258 33.26 -3.17 -0.54
C ILE A 258 34.14 -1.96 -0.86
N VAL A 259 33.54 -0.77 -0.93
CA VAL A 259 34.26 0.49 -1.17
C VAL A 259 35.27 0.75 -0.05
N GLY A 260 34.89 0.51 1.20
CA GLY A 260 35.79 0.59 2.35
C GLY A 260 37.02 -0.27 2.14
N VAL A 261 36.86 -1.57 1.87
CA VAL A 261 38.02 -2.47 1.66
C VAL A 261 38.88 -2.03 0.47
N LYS A 262 38.26 -1.69 -0.68
CA LYS A 262 38.99 -1.27 -1.88
C LYS A 262 39.76 0.05 -1.73
N LEU A 263 39.29 0.94 -0.86
CA LEU A 263 39.91 2.25 -0.62
C LEU A 263 40.77 2.28 0.66
N ASN A 264 41.09 1.13 1.25
CA ASN A 264 41.85 1.02 2.51
C ASN A 264 41.16 1.73 3.69
N MET A 265 39.84 1.58 3.81
CA MET A 265 38.99 1.99 4.91
C MET A 265 39.13 3.48 5.30
N PRO A 266 38.91 4.44 4.37
CA PRO A 266 38.93 5.85 4.72
C PRO A 266 37.87 6.17 5.78
N LEU A 267 38.17 7.12 6.66
CA LEU A 267 37.34 7.46 7.82
C LEU A 267 35.85 7.61 7.47
N TRP A 268 35.55 8.32 6.38
CA TRP A 268 34.17 8.57 5.96
C TRP A 268 33.43 7.29 5.57
N THR A 269 34.09 6.32 4.94
CA THR A 269 33.45 5.03 4.60
C THR A 269 33.10 4.25 5.84
N THR A 270 33.98 4.22 6.84
CA THR A 270 33.76 3.49 8.08
C THR A 270 32.65 4.12 8.90
N VAL A 271 32.63 5.46 9.00
CA VAL A 271 31.54 6.21 9.65
C VAL A 271 30.21 5.98 8.91
N ALA A 272 30.20 6.08 7.58
CA ALA A 272 29.01 5.84 6.78
C ALA A 272 28.49 4.40 6.93
N HIS A 273 29.41 3.41 6.94
CA HIS A 273 29.06 2.00 7.15
C HIS A 273 28.44 1.76 8.53
N HIS A 274 28.94 2.41 9.58
CA HIS A 274 28.36 2.32 10.93
C HIS A 274 26.97 2.97 11.02
N VAL A 275 26.79 4.14 10.39
CA VAL A 275 25.51 4.86 10.40
C VAL A 275 24.45 4.11 9.60
N THR A 276 24.81 3.59 8.42
CA THR A 276 23.89 2.78 7.60
C THR A 276 23.53 1.48 8.32
N ALA A 277 24.45 0.85 9.06
CA ALA A 277 24.15 -0.31 9.91
C ALA A 277 23.11 0.02 10.99
N ALA A 278 23.21 1.19 11.63
CA ALA A 278 22.20 1.65 12.58
C ALA A 278 20.84 1.85 11.88
N LEU A 279 20.82 2.51 10.73
CA LEU A 279 19.61 2.79 9.97
C LEU A 279 18.89 1.52 9.51
N LEU A 280 19.60 0.42 9.23
CA LEU A 280 19.02 -0.89 8.90
C LEU A 280 18.10 -1.45 9.99
N MET A 281 18.27 -1.03 11.25
CA MET A 281 17.36 -1.43 12.34
C MET A 281 15.95 -0.85 12.16
N LEU A 282 15.80 0.33 11.57
CA LEU A 282 14.52 1.00 11.41
C LEU A 282 13.52 0.19 10.57
N PRO A 283 13.81 -0.20 9.31
CA PRO A 283 12.88 -1.00 8.54
C PRO A 283 12.62 -2.38 9.18
N LEU A 284 13.57 -2.99 9.88
CA LEU A 284 13.36 -4.26 10.59
C LEU A 284 12.35 -4.12 11.75
N ILE A 285 12.50 -3.08 12.56
CA ILE A 285 11.57 -2.77 13.66
C ILE A 285 10.20 -2.41 13.07
N ALA A 286 10.15 -1.68 11.96
CA ALA A 286 8.91 -1.37 11.26
C ALA A 286 8.23 -2.63 10.70
N ILE A 287 8.95 -3.54 10.04
CA ILE A 287 8.41 -4.82 9.55
C ILE A 287 7.87 -5.64 10.71
N SER A 288 8.63 -5.79 11.79
CA SER A 288 8.20 -6.52 13.00
C SER A 288 6.96 -5.90 13.66
N PHE A 289 6.88 -4.56 13.66
CA PHE A 289 5.73 -3.83 14.16
C PHE A 289 4.50 -4.01 13.25
N TYR A 290 4.60 -3.70 11.97
CA TYR A 290 3.48 -3.74 11.03
C TYR A 290 2.99 -5.16 10.70
N SER A 291 3.84 -6.19 10.87
CA SER A 291 3.41 -7.58 10.78
C SER A 291 2.53 -8.02 11.95
N ARG A 292 2.65 -7.37 13.12
CA ARG A 292 1.86 -7.65 14.32
C ARG A 292 0.67 -6.71 14.48
N TYR A 293 0.84 -5.46 14.09
CA TYR A 293 -0.12 -4.37 14.25
C TYR A 293 -0.46 -3.83 12.86
N GLY A 294 -1.41 -4.49 12.20
CA GLY A 294 -1.90 -4.09 10.89
C GLY A 294 -2.94 -2.98 10.99
N PHE A 295 -3.21 -2.36 9.85
CA PHE A 295 -4.39 -1.55 9.66
C PHE A 295 -5.58 -2.49 9.63
N GLU A 296 -6.47 -2.36 10.60
CA GLU A 296 -7.84 -2.81 10.42
C GLU A 296 -8.35 -2.08 9.17
N LYS A 297 -8.50 -2.79 8.04
CA LYS A 297 -9.55 -2.39 7.10
C LYS A 297 -10.78 -2.28 7.99
N GLN A 298 -11.41 -1.13 8.04
CA GLN A 298 -12.64 -0.90 8.76
C GLN A 298 -13.64 -1.97 8.31
N GLN A 299 -13.66 -3.08 9.04
CA GLN A 299 -14.57 -4.18 8.88
C GLN A 299 -15.72 -3.71 9.76
N LEU A 300 -16.76 -3.19 9.11
CA LEU A 300 -18.06 -3.06 9.74
C LEU A 300 -18.32 -4.36 10.51
N PRO A 301 -18.75 -4.30 11.78
CA PRO A 301 -18.80 -5.47 12.63
C PRO A 301 -19.65 -6.53 11.93
N ILE A 302 -19.02 -7.65 11.57
CA ILE A 302 -19.75 -8.87 11.29
C ILE A 302 -20.28 -9.27 12.66
N VAL A 303 -21.54 -8.91 12.93
CA VAL A 303 -22.31 -9.53 14.00
C VAL A 303 -22.29 -11.02 13.67
N SER A 304 -21.52 -11.79 14.43
CA SER A 304 -21.60 -13.24 14.41
C SER A 304 -22.95 -13.62 14.99
N PHE A 305 -23.97 -13.65 14.15
CA PHE A 305 -25.11 -14.49 14.42
C PHE A 305 -24.60 -15.92 14.29
N GLU A 306 -24.26 -16.54 15.42
CA GLU A 306 -24.50 -17.98 15.53
C GLU A 306 -26.01 -18.15 15.35
N PRO A 307 -26.49 -18.77 14.26
CA PRO A 307 -27.88 -19.11 14.17
C PRO A 307 -28.05 -20.31 15.09
N LYS A 308 -28.46 -20.05 16.32
CA LYS A 308 -29.16 -21.05 17.11
C LYS A 308 -30.47 -21.29 16.38
N LEU A 309 -30.46 -22.29 15.51
CA LEU A 309 -31.58 -22.68 14.66
C LEU A 309 -32.66 -23.29 15.56
N GLU A 310 -33.48 -22.43 16.15
CA GLU A 310 -34.77 -22.84 16.68
C GLU A 310 -35.79 -22.65 15.55
N LEU A 311 -36.18 -23.77 14.95
CA LEU A 311 -37.19 -23.88 13.90
C LEU A 311 -38.51 -23.28 14.40
N VAL A 312 -38.76 -22.03 14.03
CA VAL A 312 -40.12 -21.50 13.96
C VAL A 312 -40.33 -21.07 12.53
N ALA A 313 -40.96 -21.96 11.76
CA ALA A 313 -41.51 -21.64 10.46
C ALA A 313 -42.56 -20.54 10.64
N PRO A 314 -42.41 -19.34 10.05
CA PRO A 314 -43.51 -18.39 9.98
C PRO A 314 -44.48 -18.90 8.92
N SER A 315 -45.68 -19.25 9.34
CA SER A 315 -46.82 -19.47 8.45
C SER A 315 -47.08 -18.19 7.64
N LEU A 316 -47.12 -18.38 6.32
CA LEU A 316 -47.45 -17.41 5.29
C LEU A 316 -48.72 -16.60 5.62
N PRO A 317 -48.72 -15.32 5.22
CA PRO A 317 -49.83 -14.77 4.47
C PRO A 317 -49.44 -14.68 3.00
N VAL A 318 -50.22 -15.37 2.18
CA VAL A 318 -50.28 -15.19 0.73
C VAL A 318 -50.89 -13.82 0.49
N ASP A 319 -50.07 -12.86 0.07
CA ASP A 319 -50.53 -11.83 -0.86
C ASP A 319 -49.32 -11.31 -1.68
N LEU A 320 -49.21 -11.82 -2.90
CA LEU A 320 -48.21 -11.41 -3.87
C LEU A 320 -48.68 -10.12 -4.54
N ALA A 321 -48.43 -8.98 -3.88
CA ALA A 321 -48.36 -7.72 -4.58
C ALA A 321 -46.97 -7.63 -5.24
N VAL A 322 -46.95 -7.78 -6.56
CA VAL A 322 -45.80 -7.39 -7.40
C VAL A 322 -45.60 -5.90 -7.20
N GLU A 323 -44.62 -5.49 -6.38
CA GLU A 323 -44.14 -4.11 -6.39
C GLU A 323 -43.48 -3.85 -7.74
N THR A 324 -44.24 -3.26 -8.67
CA THR A 324 -43.74 -2.68 -9.90
C THR A 324 -42.64 -1.69 -9.57
N TYR A 325 -41.43 -1.93 -10.08
CA TYR A 325 -40.34 -0.95 -10.03
C TYR A 325 -40.79 0.32 -10.77
N VAL A 326 -40.94 1.41 -10.03
CA VAL A 326 -41.14 2.74 -10.61
C VAL A 326 -39.75 3.31 -10.86
N GLU A 327 -39.40 3.56 -12.13
CA GLU A 327 -38.20 4.32 -12.44
C GLU A 327 -38.27 5.65 -11.70
N LEU A 328 -37.28 5.87 -10.83
CA LEU A 328 -37.24 7.03 -9.96
C LEU A 328 -37.30 8.31 -10.82
N PRO A 329 -38.12 9.31 -10.45
CA PRO A 329 -38.20 10.55 -11.21
C PRO A 329 -36.80 11.15 -11.44
N PRO A 330 -36.51 11.75 -12.60
CA PRO A 330 -35.18 12.30 -12.93
C PRO A 330 -34.60 13.21 -11.85
N GLU A 331 -35.45 14.01 -11.19
CA GLU A 331 -35.08 14.88 -10.08
C GLU A 331 -34.51 14.09 -8.89
N SER A 332 -35.12 12.95 -8.54
CA SER A 332 -34.65 12.08 -7.44
C SER A 332 -33.36 11.32 -7.79
N LEU A 333 -33.19 10.93 -9.05
CA LEU A 333 -31.94 10.33 -9.54
C LEU A 333 -30.78 11.32 -9.50
N TYR A 334 -31.01 12.55 -9.96
CA TYR A 334 -30.02 13.62 -9.92
C TYR A 334 -29.64 14.01 -8.49
N LEU A 335 -30.60 14.12 -7.57
CA LEU A 335 -30.31 14.37 -6.14
C LEU A 335 -29.48 13.24 -5.52
N ARG A 336 -29.76 11.99 -5.89
CA ARG A 336 -28.97 10.83 -5.45
C ARG A 336 -27.54 10.89 -6.03
N LEU A 337 -27.39 11.16 -7.32
CA LEU A 337 -26.09 11.35 -7.96
C LEU A 337 -25.28 12.48 -7.30
N LYS A 338 -25.91 13.64 -7.06
CA LYS A 338 -25.34 14.78 -6.33
C LYS A 338 -24.85 14.38 -4.93
N SER A 339 -25.64 13.61 -4.20
CA SER A 339 -25.32 13.13 -2.84
C SER A 339 -24.11 12.19 -2.87
N GLN A 340 -24.10 11.23 -3.81
CA GLN A 340 -23.09 10.18 -3.85
C GLN A 340 -21.74 10.69 -4.40
N LEU A 341 -21.76 11.69 -5.29
CA LEU A 341 -20.53 12.34 -5.76
C LEU A 341 -19.95 13.36 -4.79
N LYS A 342 -20.56 13.60 -3.61
CA LYS A 342 -20.12 14.63 -2.65
C LYS A 342 -18.62 14.57 -2.31
N ARG A 343 -18.04 13.37 -2.18
CA ARG A 343 -16.60 13.21 -1.88
C ARG A 343 -15.71 13.64 -3.05
N THR A 344 -16.02 13.20 -4.27
CA THR A 344 -15.29 13.62 -5.48
C THR A 344 -15.47 15.12 -5.72
N ARG A 345 -16.69 15.61 -5.53
CA ARG A 345 -17.01 17.04 -5.62
C ARG A 345 -16.23 17.87 -4.62
N SER A 346 -16.05 17.43 -3.37
CA SER A 346 -15.34 18.22 -2.35
C SER A 346 -13.91 18.59 -2.75
N GLY A 347 -13.24 17.76 -3.57
CA GLY A 347 -11.91 18.06 -4.10
C GLY A 347 -11.91 19.04 -5.28
N LEU A 348 -12.98 19.06 -6.10
CA LEU A 348 -13.12 19.98 -7.25
C LEU A 348 -13.75 21.32 -6.83
N ASN A 349 -14.75 21.29 -5.94
CA ASN A 349 -15.46 22.47 -5.46
C ASN A 349 -14.60 23.38 -4.58
N SER A 350 -13.57 22.88 -3.90
CA SER A 350 -12.71 23.74 -3.07
C SER A 350 -12.01 24.85 -3.88
N ILE A 351 -11.79 24.62 -5.18
CA ILE A 351 -11.22 25.61 -6.11
C ILE A 351 -12.31 26.47 -6.76
N LEU A 352 -13.41 25.86 -7.21
CA LEU A 352 -14.52 26.62 -7.82
C LEU A 352 -15.26 27.53 -6.82
N ALA A 353 -15.14 27.24 -5.52
CA ALA A 353 -15.64 28.07 -4.43
C ALA A 353 -14.64 29.16 -3.98
N SER A 354 -13.35 29.01 -4.28
CA SER A 354 -12.32 30.01 -3.98
C SER A 354 -12.17 31.07 -5.08
N LEU A 355 -12.74 30.85 -6.27
CA LEU A 355 -12.86 31.85 -7.33
C LEU A 355 -13.72 33.04 -6.83
N PRO A 356 -13.13 34.21 -6.53
CA PRO A 356 -13.91 35.36 -6.06
C PRO A 356 -14.90 35.80 -7.14
N ILE A 357 -16.15 36.01 -6.73
CA ILE A 357 -17.17 36.67 -7.56
C ILE A 357 -16.81 38.16 -7.56
N GLY A 358 -15.90 38.53 -8.46
CA GLY A 358 -15.43 39.90 -8.65
C GLY A 358 -13.91 40.05 -8.44
N GLN A 359 -13.22 40.44 -9.51
CA GLN A 359 -11.89 41.06 -9.54
C GLN A 359 -10.64 40.20 -9.26
N GLN A 360 -10.49 39.07 -9.95
CA GLN A 360 -9.15 38.63 -10.36
C GLN A 360 -9.14 38.28 -11.84
N GLU A 361 -8.16 38.83 -12.58
CA GLU A 361 -7.85 38.37 -13.94
C GLU A 361 -7.51 36.88 -13.87
N ILE A 362 -8.00 36.11 -14.85
CA ILE A 362 -7.63 34.70 -14.99
C ILE A 362 -6.15 34.68 -15.35
N ASN A 363 -5.30 34.31 -14.39
CA ASN A 363 -3.85 34.25 -14.55
C ASN A 363 -3.36 32.79 -14.60
N ASP A 364 -2.09 32.61 -14.96
CA ASP A 364 -1.47 31.29 -15.10
C ASP A 364 -1.50 30.50 -13.77
N ASP A 365 -1.30 31.18 -12.63
CA ASP A 365 -1.35 30.57 -11.29
C ASP A 365 -2.68 29.85 -11.04
N LEU A 366 -3.81 30.45 -11.45
CA LEU A 366 -5.13 29.85 -11.29
C LEU A 366 -5.30 28.59 -12.17
N LEU A 367 -4.74 28.60 -13.38
CA LEU A 367 -4.77 27.43 -14.26
C LEU A 367 -3.92 26.28 -13.68
N GLU A 368 -2.78 26.58 -13.06
CA GLU A 368 -1.96 25.59 -12.35
C GLU A 368 -2.70 24.97 -11.15
N GLU A 369 -3.46 25.76 -10.39
CA GLU A 369 -4.28 25.26 -9.28
C GLU A 369 -5.38 24.30 -9.77
N ILE A 370 -6.05 24.66 -10.89
CA ILE A 370 -7.04 23.81 -11.54
C ILE A 370 -6.39 22.50 -12.01
N GLU A 371 -5.21 22.57 -12.64
CA GLU A 371 -4.44 21.39 -13.07
C GLU A 371 -4.17 20.44 -11.89
N ALA A 372 -3.62 20.98 -10.80
CA ALA A 372 -3.27 20.20 -9.62
C ALA A 372 -4.49 19.48 -9.03
N SER A 373 -5.67 20.10 -9.04
CA SER A 373 -6.89 19.49 -8.50
C SER A 373 -7.52 18.46 -9.42
N LEU A 374 -7.51 18.68 -10.74
CA LEU A 374 -7.94 17.66 -11.69
C LEU A 374 -7.05 16.40 -11.55
N ILE A 375 -5.73 16.58 -11.40
CA ILE A 375 -4.81 15.46 -11.13
C ILE A 375 -5.14 14.79 -9.79
N MET A 376 -5.37 15.56 -8.72
CA MET A 376 -5.70 15.02 -7.39
C MET A 376 -7.01 14.22 -7.38
N ALA A 377 -7.99 14.64 -8.20
CA ALA A 377 -9.26 13.95 -8.40
C ALA A 377 -9.16 12.68 -9.29
N ASP A 378 -7.95 12.30 -9.71
CA ASP A 378 -7.66 11.18 -10.62
C ASP A 378 -8.20 11.36 -12.06
N VAL A 379 -8.39 12.60 -12.54
CA VAL A 379 -8.79 12.90 -13.95
C VAL A 379 -7.79 12.36 -14.98
N GLY A 380 -6.53 12.20 -14.58
CA GLY A 380 -5.45 11.70 -15.42
C GLY A 380 -4.66 12.85 -16.05
N VAL A 381 -3.36 12.62 -16.25
CA VAL A 381 -2.43 13.66 -16.74
C VAL A 381 -2.84 14.13 -18.13
N ASP A 382 -2.98 13.22 -19.08
CA ASP A 382 -3.25 13.57 -20.49
C ASP A 382 -4.58 14.34 -20.66
N ALA A 383 -5.64 13.88 -19.99
CA ALA A 383 -6.93 14.56 -20.00
C ALA A 383 -6.83 15.96 -19.35
N THR A 384 -6.11 16.07 -18.23
CA THR A 384 -5.90 17.36 -17.55
C THR A 384 -5.11 18.32 -18.42
N THR A 385 -3.99 17.88 -19.00
CA THR A 385 -3.15 18.71 -19.87
C THR A 385 -3.94 19.23 -21.08
N GLU A 386 -4.84 18.42 -21.65
CA GLU A 386 -5.72 18.86 -22.73
C GLU A 386 -6.71 19.94 -22.29
N ILE A 387 -7.38 19.72 -21.15
CA ILE A 387 -8.30 20.70 -20.55
C ILE A 387 -7.58 22.02 -20.31
N ILE A 388 -6.43 22.00 -19.63
CA ILE A 388 -5.67 23.20 -19.29
C ILE A 388 -5.19 23.92 -20.55
N ARG A 389 -4.72 23.19 -21.56
CA ARG A 389 -4.34 23.77 -22.85
C ARG A 389 -5.52 24.49 -23.51
N HIS A 390 -6.72 23.90 -23.53
CA HIS A 390 -7.90 24.54 -24.10
C HIS A 390 -8.35 25.77 -23.29
N LEU A 391 -8.33 25.69 -21.96
CA LEU A 391 -8.63 26.84 -21.11
C LEU A 391 -7.66 27.99 -21.34
N THR A 392 -6.34 27.70 -21.37
CA THR A 392 -5.29 28.68 -21.66
C THR A 392 -5.54 29.40 -22.99
N GLN A 393 -5.83 28.64 -24.06
CA GLN A 393 -6.14 29.21 -25.37
C GLN A 393 -7.38 30.12 -25.36
N ARG A 394 -8.40 29.81 -24.55
CA ARG A 394 -9.59 30.66 -24.39
C ARG A 394 -9.29 31.92 -23.59
N VAL A 395 -8.40 31.85 -22.59
CA VAL A 395 -7.90 33.02 -21.84
C VAL A 395 -7.13 33.96 -22.78
N GLU A 396 -6.17 33.43 -23.55
CA GLU A 396 -5.36 34.20 -24.52
C GLU A 396 -6.21 34.91 -25.58
N ARG A 397 -7.37 34.34 -25.95
CA ARG A 397 -8.32 34.92 -26.90
C ARG A 397 -9.31 35.90 -26.26
N HIS A 398 -9.15 36.23 -24.98
CA HIS A 398 -10.08 37.04 -24.19
C HIS A 398 -11.52 36.51 -24.19
N GLN A 399 -11.71 35.20 -24.28
CA GLN A 399 -13.03 34.55 -24.27
C GLN A 399 -13.51 34.20 -22.86
N LEU A 400 -12.67 34.36 -21.83
CA LEU A 400 -12.98 34.09 -20.43
C LEU A 400 -12.78 35.39 -19.64
N SER A 401 -13.88 36.04 -19.25
CA SER A 401 -13.87 37.36 -18.61
C SER A 401 -13.86 37.32 -17.08
N ASP A 402 -14.31 36.21 -16.48
CA ASP A 402 -14.40 36.04 -15.03
C ASP A 402 -14.41 34.55 -14.62
N GLY A 403 -14.45 34.29 -13.32
CA GLY A 403 -14.49 32.93 -12.76
C GLY A 403 -15.75 32.14 -13.12
N LEU A 404 -16.87 32.80 -13.45
CA LEU A 404 -18.08 32.10 -13.91
C LEU A 404 -17.89 31.59 -15.34
N ALA A 405 -17.35 32.42 -16.23
CA ALA A 405 -16.99 32.03 -17.58
C ALA A 405 -15.94 30.89 -17.58
N LEU A 406 -14.95 30.95 -16.69
CA LEU A 406 -13.96 29.87 -16.52
C LEU A 406 -14.60 28.56 -16.05
N SER A 407 -15.51 28.63 -15.07
CA SER A 407 -16.25 27.45 -14.57
C SER A 407 -17.10 26.80 -15.68
N VAL A 408 -17.80 27.62 -16.47
CA VAL A 408 -18.57 27.15 -17.63
C VAL A 408 -17.66 26.50 -18.67
N ALA A 409 -16.53 27.13 -19.00
CA ALA A 409 -15.57 26.57 -19.95
C ALA A 409 -14.98 25.24 -19.46
N LEU A 410 -14.60 25.13 -18.18
CA LEU A 410 -14.12 23.88 -17.60
C LEU A 410 -15.18 22.77 -17.68
N LYS A 411 -16.45 23.11 -17.40
CA LYS A 411 -17.59 22.20 -17.53
C LYS A 411 -17.73 21.68 -18.96
N GLU A 412 -17.63 22.57 -19.95
CA GLU A 412 -17.67 22.21 -21.38
C GLU A 412 -16.54 21.27 -21.77
N GLU A 413 -15.30 21.54 -21.33
CA GLU A 413 -14.14 20.69 -21.64
C GLU A 413 -14.27 19.28 -21.01
N LEU A 414 -14.74 19.20 -19.76
CA LEU A 414 -15.01 17.92 -19.10
C LEU A 414 -16.12 17.14 -19.80
N LEU A 415 -17.20 17.83 -20.21
CA LEU A 415 -18.30 17.21 -20.94
C LEU A 415 -17.85 16.70 -22.31
N ALA A 416 -17.01 17.46 -23.02
CA ALA A 416 -16.47 17.09 -24.33
C ALA A 416 -15.67 15.77 -24.30
N ILE A 417 -14.99 15.49 -23.18
CA ILE A 417 -14.26 14.22 -22.99
C ILE A 417 -15.23 13.04 -22.80
N LEU A 418 -16.33 13.23 -22.09
CA LEU A 418 -17.26 12.15 -21.73
C LEU A 418 -18.33 11.88 -22.80
N GLN A 419 -18.73 12.90 -23.56
CA GLN A 419 -19.84 12.81 -24.51
C GLN A 419 -19.66 11.71 -25.57
N PRO A 420 -18.47 11.46 -26.15
CA PRO A 420 -18.27 10.36 -27.08
C PRO A 420 -18.54 8.97 -26.48
N CYS A 421 -18.44 8.82 -25.16
CA CYS A 421 -18.66 7.57 -24.44
C CYS A 421 -20.06 7.48 -23.82
N ASN A 422 -20.91 8.50 -23.97
CA ASN A 422 -22.28 8.55 -23.44
C ASN A 422 -23.25 7.80 -24.36
N ILE A 423 -23.14 6.47 -24.39
CA ILE A 423 -23.98 5.60 -25.22
C ILE A 423 -24.67 4.56 -24.31
N PRO A 424 -25.99 4.68 -24.06
CA PRO A 424 -26.73 3.71 -23.26
C PRO A 424 -26.67 2.29 -23.83
N LEU A 425 -26.84 1.29 -22.97
CA LEU A 425 -27.00 -0.09 -23.41
C LEU A 425 -28.38 -0.26 -24.04
N HIS A 426 -28.43 -0.69 -25.31
CA HIS A 426 -29.69 -1.01 -25.99
C HIS A 426 -29.75 -2.50 -26.28
N ILE A 427 -30.84 -3.14 -25.86
CA ILE A 427 -31.15 -4.54 -26.16
C ILE A 427 -32.10 -4.56 -27.36
N PRO A 428 -31.64 -4.91 -28.57
CA PRO A 428 -32.50 -4.99 -29.74
C PRO A 428 -33.47 -6.17 -29.61
N LYS A 429 -34.60 -6.10 -30.34
CA LYS A 429 -35.45 -7.29 -30.53
C LYS A 429 -34.76 -8.23 -31.53
N GLN A 430 -34.56 -9.48 -31.13
CA GLN A 430 -33.89 -10.50 -31.94
C GLN A 430 -34.38 -11.90 -31.55
N ASP A 431 -34.21 -12.88 -32.44
CA ASP A 431 -34.67 -14.26 -32.24
C ASP A 431 -33.74 -15.08 -31.32
N THR A 432 -32.52 -14.58 -31.08
CA THR A 432 -31.52 -15.20 -30.20
C THR A 432 -31.31 -14.36 -28.94
N PRO A 433 -30.93 -14.94 -27.79
CA PRO A 433 -30.66 -14.17 -26.58
C PRO A 433 -29.55 -13.15 -26.81
N PHE A 434 -29.77 -11.91 -26.35
CA PHE A 434 -28.71 -10.91 -26.25
C PHE A 434 -27.75 -11.32 -25.12
N VAL A 435 -26.48 -11.49 -25.45
CA VAL A 435 -25.51 -12.06 -24.51
C VAL A 435 -24.56 -10.99 -23.96
N ILE A 436 -24.62 -10.78 -22.65
CA ILE A 436 -23.76 -9.85 -21.89
C ILE A 436 -22.70 -10.66 -21.14
N LEU A 437 -21.45 -10.53 -21.54
CA LEU A 437 -20.31 -11.11 -20.83
C LEU A 437 -19.73 -10.08 -19.86
N VAL A 438 -19.86 -10.32 -18.56
CA VAL A 438 -19.38 -9.39 -17.54
C VAL A 438 -17.98 -9.79 -17.09
N VAL A 439 -17.03 -8.88 -17.27
CA VAL A 439 -15.60 -9.08 -16.96
C VAL A 439 -15.08 -8.03 -15.98
N GLY A 440 -13.91 -8.28 -15.41
CA GLY A 440 -13.27 -7.38 -14.45
C GLY A 440 -12.67 -8.09 -13.24
N VAL A 441 -12.00 -7.33 -12.38
CA VAL A 441 -11.23 -7.91 -11.28
C VAL A 441 -12.09 -8.29 -10.08
N ASN A 442 -11.54 -9.11 -9.19
CA ASN A 442 -12.20 -9.45 -7.93
C ASN A 442 -12.37 -8.19 -7.06
N GLY A 443 -13.55 -8.05 -6.47
CA GLY A 443 -13.89 -6.90 -5.64
C GLY A 443 -14.30 -5.64 -6.41
N ALA A 444 -14.27 -5.63 -7.75
CA ALA A 444 -14.75 -4.51 -8.56
C ALA A 444 -16.29 -4.37 -8.59
N GLY A 445 -17.02 -5.38 -8.11
CA GLY A 445 -18.48 -5.35 -8.03
C GLY A 445 -19.22 -6.15 -9.10
N LYS A 446 -18.54 -6.99 -9.91
CA LYS A 446 -19.15 -7.79 -11.01
C LYS A 446 -20.48 -8.47 -10.66
N THR A 447 -20.47 -9.41 -9.71
CA THR A 447 -21.66 -10.19 -9.32
C THR A 447 -22.79 -9.29 -8.81
N THR A 448 -22.45 -8.21 -8.09
CA THR A 448 -23.43 -7.20 -7.65
C THR A 448 -24.02 -6.42 -8.83
N THR A 449 -23.19 -5.99 -9.78
CA THR A 449 -23.63 -5.33 -11.02
C THR A 449 -24.55 -6.24 -11.84
N ILE A 450 -24.21 -7.53 -11.96
CA ILE A 450 -25.04 -8.53 -12.65
C ILE A 450 -26.42 -8.60 -12.01
N GLY A 451 -26.50 -8.75 -10.68
CA GLY A 451 -27.78 -8.80 -9.98
C GLY A 451 -28.66 -7.56 -10.18
N LYS A 452 -28.06 -6.37 -10.11
CA LYS A 452 -28.78 -5.10 -10.33
C LYS A 452 -29.25 -4.96 -11.79
N LEU A 453 -28.36 -5.28 -12.74
CA LEU A 453 -28.69 -5.23 -14.17
C LEU A 453 -29.80 -6.22 -14.53
N ALA A 454 -29.76 -7.42 -13.97
CA ALA A 454 -30.76 -8.45 -14.19
C ALA A 454 -32.16 -7.99 -13.75
N LYS A 455 -32.28 -7.42 -12.55
CA LYS A 455 -33.56 -6.83 -12.09
C LYS A 455 -34.00 -5.65 -12.96
N ARG A 456 -33.08 -4.76 -13.36
CA ARG A 456 -33.40 -3.62 -14.25
C ARG A 456 -33.97 -4.09 -15.59
N LEU A 457 -33.35 -5.10 -16.20
CA LEU A 457 -33.82 -5.68 -17.47
C LEU A 457 -35.16 -6.39 -17.32
N GLN A 458 -35.39 -7.13 -16.22
CA GLN A 458 -36.72 -7.68 -15.91
C GLN A 458 -37.78 -6.59 -15.76
N ALA A 459 -37.46 -5.48 -15.08
CA ALA A 459 -38.37 -4.35 -14.94
C ALA A 459 -38.68 -3.66 -16.29
N GLN A 460 -37.76 -3.73 -17.25
CA GLN A 460 -37.97 -3.29 -18.64
C GLN A 460 -38.78 -4.31 -19.47
N GLY A 461 -39.19 -5.43 -18.90
CA GLY A 461 -40.00 -6.47 -19.54
C GLY A 461 -39.20 -7.56 -20.25
N HIS A 462 -37.88 -7.60 -20.11
CA HIS A 462 -37.05 -8.66 -20.67
C HIS A 462 -37.04 -9.91 -19.78
N SER A 463 -37.15 -11.08 -20.39
CA SER A 463 -36.80 -12.34 -19.73
C SER A 463 -35.28 -12.46 -19.62
N VAL A 464 -34.79 -12.79 -18.43
CA VAL A 464 -33.35 -12.82 -18.10
C VAL A 464 -32.94 -14.19 -17.61
N MET A 465 -31.75 -14.64 -17.98
CA MET A 465 -31.07 -15.82 -17.43
C MET A 465 -29.64 -15.43 -17.01
N LEU A 466 -29.13 -16.07 -15.95
CA LEU A 466 -27.77 -15.87 -15.47
C LEU A 466 -26.92 -17.12 -15.68
N ALA A 467 -25.63 -16.95 -16.01
CA ALA A 467 -24.64 -18.03 -16.05
C ALA A 467 -23.50 -17.78 -15.05
N ALA A 468 -23.28 -18.72 -14.14
CA ALA A 468 -22.31 -18.62 -13.06
C ALA A 468 -20.89 -19.05 -13.50
N GLY A 469 -20.25 -18.22 -14.34
CA GLY A 469 -18.93 -18.52 -14.89
C GLY A 469 -17.73 -18.22 -13.96
N ASP A 470 -17.89 -17.62 -12.76
CA ASP A 470 -16.84 -17.55 -11.71
C ASP A 470 -16.78 -18.89 -10.94
N THR A 471 -16.53 -19.98 -11.65
CA THR A 471 -16.58 -21.36 -11.13
C THR A 471 -15.50 -21.66 -10.09
N PHE A 472 -14.42 -20.86 -10.07
CA PHE A 472 -13.33 -21.05 -9.12
C PHE A 472 -13.72 -20.62 -7.70
N ARG A 473 -14.67 -19.69 -7.54
CA ARG A 473 -15.12 -19.18 -6.25
C ARG A 473 -16.50 -19.73 -5.93
N ALA A 474 -16.56 -20.76 -5.10
CA ALA A 474 -17.84 -21.33 -4.62
C ALA A 474 -18.81 -20.24 -4.12
N ALA A 475 -18.31 -19.30 -3.31
CA ALA A 475 -19.10 -18.19 -2.80
C ALA A 475 -19.61 -17.21 -3.89
N ALA A 476 -18.94 -17.10 -5.05
CA ALA A 476 -19.42 -16.26 -6.15
C ALA A 476 -20.60 -16.93 -6.88
N VAL A 477 -20.53 -18.25 -7.09
CA VAL A 477 -21.64 -19.05 -7.63
C VAL A 477 -22.85 -18.97 -6.70
N GLU A 478 -22.65 -19.21 -5.40
CA GLU A 478 -23.72 -19.12 -4.38
C GLU A 478 -24.31 -17.71 -4.32
N GLN A 479 -23.47 -16.67 -4.34
CA GLN A 479 -23.94 -15.28 -4.36
C GLN A 479 -24.80 -14.99 -5.59
N LEU A 480 -24.41 -15.46 -6.78
CA LEU A 480 -25.20 -15.28 -8.00
C LEU A 480 -26.52 -16.07 -7.96
N GLN A 481 -26.51 -17.28 -7.39
CA GLN A 481 -27.72 -18.08 -7.16
C GLN A 481 -28.71 -17.36 -6.24
N VAL A 482 -28.23 -16.79 -5.13
CA VAL A 482 -29.05 -15.98 -4.23
C VAL A 482 -29.64 -14.76 -4.95
N TRP A 483 -28.88 -14.10 -5.83
CA TRP A 483 -29.42 -13.04 -6.68
C TRP A 483 -30.48 -13.54 -7.65
N GLY A 484 -30.30 -14.73 -8.22
CA GLY A 484 -31.29 -15.38 -9.07
C GLY A 484 -32.58 -15.69 -8.32
N GLU A 485 -32.48 -16.39 -7.19
CA GLU A 485 -33.61 -16.75 -6.33
C GLU A 485 -34.41 -15.51 -5.90
N ARG A 486 -33.73 -14.46 -5.44
CA ARG A 486 -34.38 -13.21 -5.01
C ARG A 486 -35.17 -12.51 -6.11
N ASN A 487 -34.80 -12.68 -7.38
CA ASN A 487 -35.44 -12.02 -8.53
C ASN A 487 -36.23 -13.02 -9.41
N ASN A 488 -36.42 -14.26 -8.95
CA ASN A 488 -37.03 -15.34 -9.73
C ASN A 488 -36.36 -15.54 -11.12
N ILE A 489 -35.03 -15.43 -11.17
CA ILE A 489 -34.22 -15.62 -12.37
C ILE A 489 -33.51 -16.97 -12.30
N HIS A 490 -33.61 -17.75 -13.38
CA HIS A 490 -32.89 -19.00 -13.49
C HIS A 490 -31.37 -18.78 -13.62
N VAL A 491 -30.59 -19.48 -12.79
CA VAL A 491 -29.13 -19.42 -12.80
C VAL A 491 -28.57 -20.76 -13.25
N VAL A 492 -27.83 -20.77 -14.36
CA VAL A 492 -27.08 -21.93 -14.83
C VAL A 492 -25.74 -21.97 -14.11
N ALA A 493 -25.52 -23.04 -13.34
CA ALA A 493 -24.32 -23.26 -12.55
C ALA A 493 -23.90 -24.74 -12.61
N GLN A 494 -22.61 -24.99 -12.46
CA GLN A 494 -22.03 -26.32 -12.30
C GLN A 494 -21.25 -26.42 -10.98
N HIS A 495 -20.61 -27.56 -10.71
CA HIS A 495 -19.78 -27.76 -9.52
C HIS A 495 -18.59 -26.79 -9.47
N THR A 496 -18.10 -26.50 -8.26
CA THR A 496 -16.94 -25.62 -8.06
C THR A 496 -15.72 -26.19 -8.78
N GLY A 497 -15.00 -25.35 -9.52
CA GLY A 497 -13.85 -25.74 -10.33
C GLY A 497 -14.20 -26.23 -11.75
N ALA A 498 -15.48 -26.22 -12.14
CA ALA A 498 -15.89 -26.51 -13.50
C ALA A 498 -15.28 -25.53 -14.52
N ASP A 499 -15.20 -25.93 -15.79
CA ASP A 499 -14.71 -25.06 -16.86
C ASP A 499 -15.70 -23.91 -17.12
N SER A 500 -15.27 -22.67 -16.89
CA SER A 500 -16.10 -21.46 -17.04
C SER A 500 -16.79 -21.39 -18.41
N ALA A 501 -16.05 -21.73 -19.47
CA ALA A 501 -16.58 -21.70 -20.83
C ALA A 501 -17.68 -22.74 -21.07
N SER A 502 -17.62 -23.90 -20.41
CA SER A 502 -18.68 -24.91 -20.47
C SER A 502 -19.95 -24.43 -19.77
N VAL A 503 -19.84 -23.81 -18.58
CA VAL A 503 -21.00 -23.24 -17.88
C VAL A 503 -21.70 -22.17 -18.71
N ILE A 504 -20.92 -21.29 -19.35
CA ILE A 504 -21.47 -20.22 -20.20
C ILE A 504 -22.08 -20.79 -21.49
N TYR A 505 -21.47 -21.83 -22.08
CA TYR A 505 -22.03 -22.54 -23.23
C TYR A 505 -23.39 -23.16 -22.90
N ASP A 506 -23.50 -23.87 -21.78
CA ASP A 506 -24.76 -24.46 -21.32
C ASP A 506 -25.81 -23.38 -21.02
N GLY A 507 -25.37 -22.24 -20.45
CA GLY A 507 -26.19 -21.06 -20.24
C GLY A 507 -26.79 -20.51 -21.53
N LEU A 508 -25.96 -20.35 -22.57
CA LEU A 508 -26.39 -19.86 -23.88
C LEU A 508 -27.34 -20.83 -24.58
N GLN A 509 -27.03 -22.12 -24.55
CA GLN A 509 -27.91 -23.14 -25.12
C GLN A 509 -29.27 -23.20 -24.39
N SER A 510 -29.27 -23.11 -23.06
CA SER A 510 -30.49 -23.08 -22.24
C SER A 510 -31.33 -21.83 -22.52
N ALA A 511 -30.69 -20.67 -22.68
CA ALA A 511 -31.35 -19.42 -23.03
C ALA A 511 -32.00 -19.48 -24.42
N GLN A 512 -31.29 -20.02 -25.42
CA GLN A 512 -31.84 -20.26 -26.76
C GLN A 512 -33.04 -21.20 -26.74
N ALA A 513 -32.93 -22.34 -26.04
CA ALA A 513 -33.99 -23.35 -25.99
C ALA A 513 -35.26 -22.85 -25.28
N LYS A 514 -35.12 -21.93 -24.33
CA LYS A 514 -36.23 -21.36 -23.55
C LYS A 514 -36.75 -20.03 -24.11
N GLY A 515 -36.17 -19.52 -25.20
CA GLY A 515 -36.55 -18.23 -25.78
C GLY A 515 -36.34 -17.05 -24.81
N ILE A 516 -35.23 -17.06 -24.07
CA ILE A 516 -34.88 -15.97 -23.14
C ILE A 516 -34.31 -14.78 -23.92
N ASP A 517 -34.70 -13.56 -23.55
CA ASP A 517 -34.28 -12.33 -24.23
C ASP A 517 -32.83 -11.97 -23.93
N VAL A 518 -32.38 -12.11 -22.67
CA VAL A 518 -31.02 -11.72 -22.25
C VAL A 518 -30.35 -12.80 -21.39
N LEU A 519 -29.12 -13.15 -21.77
CA LEU A 519 -28.21 -13.96 -20.94
C LEU A 519 -27.09 -13.07 -20.38
N ILE A 520 -26.94 -13.06 -19.06
CA ILE A 520 -25.81 -12.38 -18.39
C ILE A 520 -24.86 -13.42 -17.80
N ALA A 521 -23.61 -13.43 -18.27
CA ALA A 521 -22.59 -14.37 -17.85
C ALA A 521 -21.58 -13.71 -16.90
N ASP A 522 -21.45 -14.24 -15.68
CA ASP A 522 -20.37 -13.87 -14.74
C ASP A 522 -19.06 -14.55 -15.14
N THR A 523 -17.92 -13.96 -14.78
CA THR A 523 -16.59 -14.52 -15.07
C THR A 523 -15.64 -14.38 -13.90
N ALA A 524 -14.57 -15.17 -13.90
CA ALA A 524 -13.50 -15.04 -12.91
C ALA A 524 -12.80 -13.67 -12.99
N GLY A 525 -12.29 -13.16 -11.86
CA GLY A 525 -11.62 -11.84 -11.80
C GLY A 525 -10.21 -11.82 -11.23
N ARG A 526 -9.46 -12.93 -11.29
CA ARG A 526 -8.13 -13.06 -10.66
C ARG A 526 -7.02 -12.41 -11.49
N LEU A 527 -6.92 -11.07 -11.49
CA LEU A 527 -5.92 -10.34 -12.29
C LEU A 527 -4.45 -10.63 -11.92
N HIS A 528 -4.16 -11.18 -10.74
CA HIS A 528 -2.78 -11.52 -10.35
C HIS A 528 -2.17 -12.62 -11.23
N THR A 529 -2.99 -13.40 -11.94
CA THR A 529 -2.59 -14.39 -12.96
C THR A 529 -2.95 -13.87 -14.36
N LYS A 530 -2.37 -12.71 -14.74
CA LYS A 530 -2.77 -11.93 -15.93
C LYS A 530 -2.88 -12.77 -17.21
N SER A 531 -1.93 -13.65 -17.50
CA SER A 531 -1.97 -14.49 -18.72
C SER A 531 -3.12 -15.49 -18.69
N HIS A 532 -3.21 -16.29 -17.63
CA HIS A 532 -4.23 -17.33 -17.50
C HIS A 532 -5.66 -16.79 -17.55
N LEU A 533 -5.94 -15.67 -16.86
CA LEU A 533 -7.27 -15.06 -16.90
C LEU A 533 -7.64 -14.59 -18.31
N MET A 534 -6.71 -13.96 -19.02
CA MET A 534 -7.00 -13.45 -20.37
C MET A 534 -7.18 -14.60 -21.37
N ASP A 535 -6.44 -15.69 -21.25
CA ASP A 535 -6.61 -16.88 -22.08
C ASP A 535 -7.94 -17.59 -21.81
N GLU A 536 -8.38 -17.63 -20.55
CA GLU A 536 -9.69 -18.14 -20.16
C GLU A 536 -10.82 -17.30 -20.78
N LEU A 537 -10.74 -15.97 -20.71
CA LEU A 537 -11.75 -15.09 -21.30
C LEU A 537 -11.79 -15.19 -22.84
N LYS A 538 -10.63 -15.31 -23.50
CA LYS A 538 -10.56 -15.59 -24.95
C LYS A 538 -11.21 -16.93 -25.28
N LYS A 539 -10.99 -17.96 -24.45
CA LYS A 539 -11.61 -19.28 -24.61
C LYS A 539 -13.14 -19.18 -24.47
N VAL A 540 -13.66 -18.46 -23.48
CA VAL A 540 -15.09 -18.21 -23.28
C VAL A 540 -15.70 -17.56 -24.53
N LYS A 541 -15.13 -16.43 -25.00
CA LYS A 541 -15.60 -15.74 -26.21
C LYS A 541 -15.64 -16.67 -27.43
N ARG A 542 -14.57 -17.44 -27.66
CA ARG A 542 -14.49 -18.41 -28.77
C ARG A 542 -15.55 -19.51 -28.68
N ILE A 543 -15.88 -19.98 -27.47
CA ILE A 543 -16.86 -21.05 -27.28
C ILE A 543 -18.28 -20.54 -27.48
N MET A 544 -18.60 -19.33 -27.02
CA MET A 544 -19.88 -18.67 -27.29
C MET A 544 -20.11 -18.50 -28.80
N GLY A 545 -19.06 -18.08 -29.52
CA GLY A 545 -19.03 -17.95 -30.98
C GLY A 545 -19.41 -19.22 -31.77
N LYS A 546 -19.40 -20.40 -31.15
CA LYS A 546 -19.82 -21.66 -31.79
C LYS A 546 -21.33 -21.82 -31.86
N LEU A 547 -22.07 -21.23 -30.91
CA LEU A 547 -23.53 -21.26 -30.86
C LEU A 547 -24.13 -20.05 -31.56
N ASP A 548 -23.48 -18.90 -31.42
CA ASP A 548 -23.88 -17.64 -32.05
C ASP A 548 -22.63 -16.84 -32.39
N VAL A 549 -22.39 -16.61 -33.68
CA VAL A 549 -21.21 -15.89 -34.20
C VAL A 549 -21.16 -14.44 -33.71
N ALA A 550 -22.32 -13.84 -33.37
CA ALA A 550 -22.42 -12.49 -32.82
C ALA A 550 -22.19 -12.45 -31.30
N ALA A 551 -22.16 -13.59 -30.60
CA ALA A 551 -21.99 -13.64 -29.15
C ALA A 551 -20.50 -13.57 -28.71
N PRO A 552 -20.18 -12.86 -27.62
CA PRO A 552 -21.05 -11.98 -26.83
C PRO A 552 -21.38 -10.67 -27.56
N HIS A 553 -22.62 -10.21 -27.40
CA HIS A 553 -23.13 -8.96 -27.99
C HIS A 553 -22.63 -7.73 -27.22
N GLU A 554 -22.48 -7.88 -25.90
CA GLU A 554 -21.86 -6.87 -25.03
C GLU A 554 -20.78 -7.54 -24.16
N VAL A 555 -19.56 -6.97 -24.15
CA VAL A 555 -18.51 -7.30 -23.19
C VAL A 555 -18.36 -6.13 -22.24
N LEU A 556 -18.92 -6.31 -21.04
CA LEU A 556 -19.10 -5.26 -20.04
C LEU A 556 -18.01 -5.37 -18.96
N LEU A 557 -17.06 -4.42 -18.95
CA LEU A 557 -16.02 -4.37 -17.94
C LEU A 557 -16.46 -3.58 -16.71
N VAL A 558 -16.46 -4.22 -15.54
CA VAL A 558 -16.75 -3.58 -14.26
C VAL A 558 -15.46 -3.12 -13.58
N LEU A 559 -15.38 -1.82 -13.29
CA LEU A 559 -14.25 -1.13 -12.68
C LEU A 559 -14.65 -0.47 -11.36
N ASP A 560 -13.73 -0.47 -10.39
CA ASP A 560 -13.88 0.23 -9.12
C ASP A 560 -13.31 1.65 -9.22
N ALA A 561 -14.15 2.68 -9.09
CA ALA A 561 -13.76 4.09 -9.14
C ALA A 561 -12.71 4.45 -8.08
N GLY A 562 -12.69 3.76 -6.94
CA GLY A 562 -11.71 3.96 -5.87
C GLY A 562 -10.29 3.55 -6.23
N THR A 563 -10.10 2.82 -7.33
CA THR A 563 -8.78 2.32 -7.74
C THR A 563 -7.96 3.32 -8.56
N GLY A 564 -8.55 4.44 -8.97
CA GLY A 564 -7.88 5.51 -9.74
C GLY A 564 -7.24 4.97 -11.02
N GLN A 565 -6.02 5.42 -11.34
CA GLN A 565 -5.28 5.02 -12.55
C GLN A 565 -5.09 3.50 -12.77
N ASN A 566 -5.26 2.67 -11.74
CA ASN A 566 -5.28 1.21 -11.93
C ASN A 566 -6.46 0.73 -12.77
N ALA A 567 -7.59 1.45 -12.76
CA ALA A 567 -8.75 1.14 -13.59
C ALA A 567 -8.42 1.30 -15.09
N LEU A 568 -7.65 2.33 -15.44
CA LEU A 568 -7.19 2.57 -16.82
C LEU A 568 -6.30 1.43 -17.32
N SER A 569 -5.31 1.02 -16.53
CA SER A 569 -4.46 -0.14 -16.87
C SER A 569 -5.27 -1.43 -17.02
N GLN A 570 -6.29 -1.64 -16.19
CA GLN A 570 -7.18 -2.79 -16.31
C GLN A 570 -7.99 -2.74 -17.61
N ALA A 571 -8.61 -1.60 -17.91
CA ALA A 571 -9.40 -1.43 -19.13
C ALA A 571 -8.59 -1.77 -20.38
N LYS A 572 -7.34 -1.29 -20.47
CA LYS A 572 -6.43 -1.64 -21.57
C LYS A 572 -6.20 -3.14 -21.68
N LEU A 573 -5.85 -3.80 -20.58
CA LEU A 573 -5.54 -5.24 -20.56
C LEU A 573 -6.75 -6.12 -20.95
N PHE A 574 -7.95 -5.79 -20.45
CA PHE A 574 -9.16 -6.52 -20.81
C PHE A 574 -9.57 -6.25 -22.26
N ASN A 575 -9.40 -5.02 -22.75
CA ASN A 575 -9.70 -4.67 -24.13
C ASN A 575 -8.83 -5.43 -25.13
N GLU A 576 -7.53 -5.56 -24.85
CA GLU A 576 -6.60 -6.37 -25.64
C GLU A 576 -6.99 -7.86 -25.67
N ALA A 577 -7.66 -8.37 -24.63
CA ALA A 577 -8.00 -9.78 -24.51
C ALA A 577 -9.34 -10.14 -25.17
N VAL A 578 -10.39 -9.35 -24.94
CA VAL A 578 -11.76 -9.72 -25.33
C VAL A 578 -12.50 -8.68 -26.17
N ALA A 579 -11.89 -7.53 -26.46
CA ALA A 579 -12.51 -6.37 -27.11
C ALA A 579 -13.78 -5.92 -26.36
N LEU A 580 -13.61 -4.93 -25.49
CA LEU A 580 -14.68 -4.40 -24.65
C LEU A 580 -15.64 -3.55 -25.48
N SER A 581 -16.93 -3.62 -25.15
CA SER A 581 -17.97 -2.80 -25.79
C SER A 581 -18.68 -1.86 -24.80
N GLY A 582 -18.49 -2.08 -23.49
CA GLY A 582 -19.05 -1.23 -22.45
C GLY A 582 -18.24 -1.24 -21.16
N LEU A 583 -18.33 -0.13 -20.42
CA LEU A 583 -17.76 0.04 -19.08
C LEU A 583 -18.87 0.25 -18.04
N VAL A 584 -18.64 -0.27 -16.83
CA VAL A 584 -19.39 0.07 -15.63
C VAL A 584 -18.43 0.55 -14.57
N LEU A 585 -18.70 1.73 -14.01
CA LEU A 585 -17.89 2.30 -12.95
C LEU A 585 -18.64 2.24 -11.62
N THR A 586 -18.17 1.45 -10.67
CA THR A 586 -18.82 1.22 -9.36
C THR A 586 -18.14 1.99 -8.24
N LYS A 587 -18.80 2.05 -7.08
CA LYS A 587 -18.29 2.63 -5.82
C LYS A 587 -17.94 4.11 -5.91
N LEU A 588 -18.66 4.85 -6.74
CA LEU A 588 -18.49 6.30 -6.87
C LEU A 588 -18.91 7.04 -5.59
N ASP A 589 -19.81 6.46 -4.80
CA ASP A 589 -20.24 6.92 -3.47
C ASP A 589 -19.12 6.90 -2.42
N GLY A 590 -18.22 5.93 -2.52
CA GLY A 590 -17.18 5.68 -1.53
C GLY A 590 -15.93 6.54 -1.69
N THR A 591 -15.75 7.25 -2.80
CA THR A 591 -14.43 7.73 -3.25
C THR A 591 -14.39 9.22 -3.62
N ALA A 592 -13.22 9.84 -3.39
CA ALA A 592 -12.88 11.17 -3.91
C ALA A 592 -12.15 11.10 -5.27
N LYS A 593 -11.90 9.88 -5.77
CA LYS A 593 -11.14 9.59 -6.99
C LYS A 593 -12.04 9.34 -8.20
N GLY A 594 -13.25 9.91 -8.20
CA GLY A 594 -14.23 9.72 -9.27
C GLY A 594 -13.80 10.28 -10.63
N GLY A 595 -12.75 11.11 -10.69
CA GLY A 595 -12.24 11.68 -11.93
C GLY A 595 -11.64 10.66 -12.90
N VAL A 596 -11.35 9.43 -12.46
CA VAL A 596 -10.82 8.36 -13.34
C VAL A 596 -11.70 8.09 -14.56
N ILE A 597 -13.00 8.40 -14.49
CA ILE A 597 -13.93 8.27 -15.61
C ILE A 597 -13.50 9.08 -16.84
N PHE A 598 -12.90 10.26 -16.65
CA PHE A 598 -12.41 11.11 -17.73
C PHE A 598 -11.18 10.48 -18.41
N ALA A 599 -10.23 9.96 -17.62
CA ALA A 599 -9.09 9.21 -18.16
C ALA A 599 -9.54 7.98 -18.96
N LEU A 600 -10.52 7.23 -18.44
CA LEU A 600 -11.07 6.05 -19.11
C LEU A 600 -11.72 6.43 -20.44
N ALA A 601 -12.57 7.46 -20.46
CA ALA A 601 -13.22 7.93 -21.67
C ALA A 601 -12.19 8.37 -22.71
N LYS A 602 -11.22 9.21 -22.32
CA LYS A 602 -10.20 9.73 -23.22
C LYS A 602 -9.33 8.65 -23.86
N HIS A 603 -8.86 7.68 -23.07
CA HIS A 603 -7.90 6.69 -23.54
C HIS A 603 -8.53 5.48 -24.22
N THR A 604 -9.75 5.11 -23.84
CA THR A 604 -10.36 3.88 -24.34
C THR A 604 -11.38 4.13 -25.44
N GLY A 605 -12.11 5.25 -25.39
CA GLY A 605 -13.25 5.50 -26.28
C GLY A 605 -14.38 4.48 -26.13
N ILE A 606 -14.35 3.62 -25.10
CA ILE A 606 -15.37 2.60 -24.87
C ILE A 606 -16.58 3.27 -24.21
N PRO A 607 -17.81 2.99 -24.66
CA PRO A 607 -19.01 3.47 -24.01
C PRO A 607 -19.06 3.18 -22.51
N ILE A 608 -19.41 4.19 -21.72
CA ILE A 608 -19.73 4.01 -20.31
C ILE A 608 -21.22 3.77 -20.25
N ARG A 609 -21.63 2.54 -19.90
CA ARG A 609 -23.04 2.14 -19.89
C ARG A 609 -23.72 2.54 -18.59
N PHE A 610 -23.04 2.26 -17.47
CA PHE A 610 -23.62 2.39 -16.14
C PHE A 610 -22.64 2.95 -15.12
N ILE A 611 -23.19 3.59 -14.10
CA ILE A 611 -22.49 4.01 -12.88
C ILE A 611 -23.16 3.41 -11.64
N GLY A 612 -22.34 2.89 -10.72
CA GLY A 612 -22.77 2.33 -9.45
C GLY A 612 -22.57 3.32 -8.31
N LEU A 613 -23.67 3.73 -7.68
CA LEU A 613 -23.75 4.82 -6.70
C LEU A 613 -24.05 4.34 -5.27
N GLY A 614 -23.91 3.04 -4.99
CA GLY A 614 -24.20 2.46 -3.68
C GLY A 614 -24.47 0.96 -3.72
N GLU A 615 -24.89 0.41 -2.60
CA GLU A 615 -25.14 -1.04 -2.40
C GLU A 615 -26.60 -1.45 -2.68
N GLY A 616 -27.54 -0.50 -2.63
CA GLY A 616 -28.95 -0.75 -2.88
C GLY A 616 -29.22 -1.26 -4.30
N ILE A 617 -30.33 -1.97 -4.47
CA ILE A 617 -30.63 -2.66 -5.73
C ILE A 617 -30.86 -1.68 -6.90
N ASP A 618 -31.32 -0.48 -6.59
CA ASP A 618 -31.57 0.60 -7.56
C ASP A 618 -30.40 1.60 -7.68
N ASP A 619 -29.23 1.28 -7.11
CA ASP A 619 -28.02 2.13 -7.17
C ASP A 619 -27.20 1.93 -8.46
N LEU A 620 -27.68 1.17 -9.43
CA LEU A 620 -27.10 1.10 -10.77
C LEU A 620 -27.89 2.02 -11.69
N GLN A 621 -27.25 3.08 -12.19
CA GLN A 621 -27.88 4.07 -13.07
C GLN A 621 -27.23 4.06 -14.44
N ASP A 622 -28.02 4.41 -15.47
CA ASP A 622 -27.50 4.68 -16.80
C ASP A 622 -26.55 5.87 -16.72
N PHE A 623 -25.42 5.78 -17.42
CA PHE A 623 -24.49 6.89 -17.45
C PHE A 623 -25.06 8.02 -18.32
N ASN A 624 -25.04 9.23 -17.77
CA ASN A 624 -25.37 10.45 -18.50
C ASN A 624 -24.25 11.46 -18.23
N ALA A 625 -23.51 11.83 -19.28
CA ALA A 625 -22.34 12.70 -19.14
C ALA A 625 -22.70 14.10 -18.63
N GLU A 626 -23.82 14.67 -19.08
CA GLU A 626 -24.28 15.99 -18.65
C GLU A 626 -24.65 15.97 -17.16
N GLN A 627 -25.53 15.06 -16.74
CA GLN A 627 -25.90 14.93 -15.33
C GLN A 627 -24.70 14.64 -14.42
N PHE A 628 -23.75 13.82 -14.89
CA PHE A 628 -22.53 13.51 -14.15
C PHE A 628 -21.65 14.74 -13.97
N VAL A 629 -21.37 15.47 -15.05
CA VAL A 629 -20.57 16.70 -14.99
C VAL A 629 -21.29 17.75 -14.15
N ASP A 630 -22.59 17.98 -14.36
CA ASP A 630 -23.40 18.93 -13.59
C ASP A 630 -23.33 18.66 -12.09
N ALA A 631 -23.45 17.39 -11.69
CA ALA A 631 -23.37 16.97 -10.30
C ALA A 631 -22.02 17.30 -9.63
N LEU A 632 -20.92 17.40 -10.41
CA LEU A 632 -19.60 17.80 -9.90
C LEU A 632 -19.48 19.30 -9.62
N PHE A 633 -20.35 20.15 -10.18
CA PHE A 633 -20.27 21.62 -10.06
C PHE A 633 -21.33 22.21 -9.13
N VAL A 634 -22.21 21.38 -8.56
CA VAL A 634 -23.28 21.88 -7.68
C VAL A 634 -22.69 22.43 -6.38
N ARG A 635 -23.03 23.68 -6.05
CA ARG A 635 -22.73 24.29 -4.75
C ARG A 635 -23.72 23.78 -3.70
N ASP A 636 -23.23 23.50 -2.49
CA ASP A 636 -24.07 23.06 -1.36
C ASP A 636 -24.77 24.23 -0.69
#